data_AF-A0A8H6Y917-F1
#
_entry.id   AF-A0A8H6Y917-F1
#
_cell.length_a   1.000
_cell.length_b   1.000
_cell.length_c   1.000
_cell.angle_alpha   90.00
_cell.angle_beta   90.00
_cell.angle_gamma   90.00
#
_symmetry.space_group_name_H-M   'P 1'
#
loop_
_entity.id
_entity.type
_entity.pdbx_description
1 polymer ?
#
loop_
_entity_poly.entity_id
_entity_poly.type
_entity_poly.pdbx_seq_one_letter_code
_entity_poly.pdbx_strand_id
1 'polypeptide(L)'
;MPTLFSLVRVTTFAVSSITEIAVSTNAPFLSVAATLTTSILDSVGSLKAFKDECALMLEQIHEILCIIISLYSTAQTAHGALVYDIAQFTETLQRIYTFFMTQQRMSKIKQLFKKFDSELQLEACRRGLQESLGVFRAQTGHSTLGTIAQMQQDSEARHKQLVVMLANGGDFLNSEETSSVAGSCSAFGNSSISLSILPPPPQIFHGRRYELDCIVQLLKQDSAHIAILGAGGMGKTSLAIMALHHVDVAAKYPDRYFVQCHSIVASSDLLSTLASHLGMQKGSNLLGNIIMHFSRTPTLLVLDNFETPWESEARSEVEDLLSKLSDVHQLAIIVTMRGAERPQKVQWTHPFLMPLQPLTDPAALQTFIDIADDHHEESLVRQLLDLTENLPLAVNLIAHVAAYEGCPMTLSRWRTESTRMLSDGYDKQSSLEISIMLSLSSPRMAQDAQDLLSILSILPDGLSDTELIQIQFGIPNILASKMTLLRTALAYNSSDQRVKVLVPVREYIHDTHPPSEDLKLPVRRHLHRLLRLWDRNVLSEGISSQISNNIGNLNSVLFDALETRGPDVINDLESVIVLNRFRQISSAAASSHLMRLFSEQINEWQQDPIYGRYLIEKFKSALFSPVPDPDTYIILGNKYFEDKSEVEKGESHLHCCNPQF
;
A
#
# COMPACT_ATOMS: atom_id res chain seq x y z
N MET A 1 -17.42 5.04 -20.77
CA MET A 1 -17.48 5.50 -22.17
C MET A 1 -17.97 6.93 -22.21
N PRO A 2 -17.19 7.90 -22.72
CA PRO A 2 -17.68 9.27 -22.93
C PRO A 2 -18.84 9.27 -23.92
N THR A 3 -19.83 10.15 -23.72
CA THR A 3 -20.92 10.32 -24.69
C THR A 3 -20.38 10.83 -26.03
N LEU A 4 -20.97 10.42 -27.16
CA LEU A 4 -20.57 10.89 -28.51
C LEU A 4 -20.51 12.43 -28.59
N PHE A 5 -21.39 13.11 -27.85
CA PHE A 5 -21.42 14.57 -27.73
C PHE A 5 -20.20 15.14 -27.01
N SER A 6 -19.78 14.54 -25.88
CA SER A 6 -18.54 14.95 -25.20
C SER A 6 -17.31 14.72 -26.07
N LEU A 7 -17.29 13.63 -26.84
CA LEU A 7 -16.14 13.30 -27.68
C LEU A 7 -15.99 14.29 -28.84
N VAL A 8 -17.08 14.64 -29.51
CA VAL A 8 -17.09 15.70 -30.55
C VAL A 8 -16.53 17.01 -29.99
N ARG A 9 -16.91 17.40 -28.77
CA ARG A 9 -16.45 18.65 -28.14
C ARG A 9 -14.93 18.63 -27.88
N VAL A 10 -14.41 17.55 -27.32
CA VAL A 10 -12.98 17.44 -26.98
C VAL A 10 -12.12 17.29 -28.24
N THR A 11 -12.58 16.54 -29.25
CA THR A 11 -11.88 16.43 -30.54
C THR A 11 -11.85 17.77 -31.29
N THR A 12 -12.92 18.58 -31.21
CA THR A 12 -12.95 19.94 -31.79
C THR A 12 -11.88 20.86 -31.19
N PHE A 13 -11.64 20.74 -29.88
CA PHE A 13 -10.59 21.49 -29.20
C PHE A 13 -9.20 21.08 -29.70
N ALA A 14 -8.93 19.77 -29.80
CA ALA A 14 -7.66 19.24 -30.33
C ALA A 14 -7.40 19.69 -31.79
N VAL A 15 -8.44 19.71 -32.63
CA VAL A 15 -8.33 20.21 -34.01
C VAL A 15 -7.96 21.71 -34.05
N SER A 16 -8.52 22.51 -33.13
CA SER A 16 -8.21 23.94 -33.03
C SER A 16 -6.74 24.16 -32.66
N SER A 17 -6.22 23.40 -31.69
CA SER A 17 -4.80 23.42 -31.30
C SER A 17 -3.88 23.00 -32.46
N ILE A 18 -4.24 21.96 -33.22
CA ILE A 18 -3.44 21.54 -34.39
C ILE A 18 -3.45 22.58 -35.50
N THR A 19 -4.56 23.28 -35.70
CA THR A 19 -4.65 24.37 -36.68
C THR A 19 -3.73 25.51 -36.30
N GLU A 20 -3.69 25.88 -35.02
CA GLU A 20 -2.79 26.91 -34.48
C GLU A 20 -1.31 26.49 -34.62
N ILE A 21 -0.99 25.23 -34.30
CA ILE A 21 0.35 24.66 -34.50
C ILE A 21 0.74 24.64 -35.98
N ALA A 22 -0.18 24.29 -36.88
CA ALA A 22 0.07 24.26 -38.32
C ALA A 22 0.44 25.65 -38.87
N VAL A 23 -0.20 26.70 -38.36
CA VAL A 23 0.08 28.10 -38.72
C VAL A 23 1.42 28.54 -38.12
N SER A 24 1.70 28.24 -36.86
CA SER A 24 2.93 28.68 -36.19
C SER A 24 4.19 27.95 -36.69
N THR A 25 4.06 26.69 -37.12
CA THR A 25 5.17 25.85 -37.61
C THR A 25 5.27 25.77 -39.14
N ASN A 26 4.38 26.46 -39.87
CA ASN A 26 4.28 26.44 -41.33
C ASN A 26 4.19 25.01 -41.93
N ALA A 27 3.36 24.16 -41.32
CA ALA A 27 3.20 22.74 -41.63
C ALA A 27 1.85 22.46 -42.33
N PRO A 28 1.78 22.51 -43.68
CA PRO A 28 0.49 22.46 -44.41
C PRO A 28 -0.25 21.12 -44.27
N PHE A 29 0.46 20.02 -44.00
CA PHE A 29 -0.13 18.69 -43.82
C PHE A 29 -0.94 18.56 -42.51
N LEU A 30 -0.57 19.30 -41.46
CA LEU A 30 -1.36 19.37 -40.22
C LEU A 30 -2.70 20.09 -40.44
N SER A 31 -2.71 21.12 -41.30
CA SER A 31 -3.93 21.82 -41.71
C SER A 31 -4.88 20.90 -42.49
N VAL A 32 -4.34 20.01 -43.34
CA VAL A 32 -5.12 18.99 -44.05
C VAL A 32 -5.76 17.99 -43.08
N ALA A 33 -5.00 17.49 -42.09
CA ALA A 33 -5.52 16.61 -41.05
C ALA A 33 -6.65 17.27 -40.24
N ALA A 34 -6.41 18.50 -39.76
CA ALA A 34 -7.40 19.29 -39.03
C ALA A 34 -8.70 19.49 -39.84
N THR A 35 -8.58 19.87 -41.11
CA THR A 35 -9.74 20.12 -41.99
C THR A 35 -10.56 18.86 -42.24
N LEU A 36 -9.89 17.72 -42.47
CA LEU A 36 -10.56 16.44 -42.65
C LEU A 36 -11.25 15.98 -41.36
N THR A 37 -10.63 16.16 -40.20
CA THR A 37 -11.25 15.84 -38.91
C THR A 37 -12.47 16.72 -38.64
N THR A 38 -12.42 18.02 -38.92
CA THR A 38 -13.61 18.90 -38.81
C THR A 38 -14.75 18.41 -39.69
N SER A 39 -14.45 18.04 -40.93
CA SER A 39 -15.45 17.52 -41.88
C SER A 39 -16.09 16.20 -41.40
N ILE A 40 -15.32 15.36 -40.71
CA ILE A 40 -15.81 14.13 -40.07
C ILE A 40 -16.72 14.49 -38.88
N LEU A 41 -16.30 15.40 -38.00
CA LEU A 41 -17.08 15.82 -36.83
C LEU A 41 -18.46 16.39 -37.21
N ASP A 42 -18.50 17.25 -38.24
CA ASP A 42 -19.75 17.81 -38.78
C ASP A 42 -20.68 16.73 -39.36
N SER A 43 -20.08 15.69 -39.96
CA SER A 43 -20.82 14.59 -40.59
C SER A 43 -21.40 13.61 -39.57
N VAL A 44 -20.72 13.38 -38.44
CA VAL A 44 -21.11 12.40 -37.41
C VAL A 44 -22.45 12.73 -36.77
N GLY A 45 -22.75 14.02 -36.54
CA GLY A 45 -24.01 14.46 -35.91
C GLY A 45 -25.28 14.09 -36.71
N SER A 46 -25.13 13.86 -38.02
CA SER A 46 -26.25 13.52 -38.92
C SER A 46 -26.48 12.02 -39.10
N LEU A 47 -25.59 11.16 -38.59
CA LEU A 47 -25.66 9.71 -38.76
C LEU A 47 -26.62 9.07 -37.73
N LYS A 48 -27.58 8.29 -38.24
CA LYS A 48 -28.58 7.58 -37.41
C LYS A 48 -28.18 6.13 -37.08
N ALA A 49 -27.17 5.57 -37.75
CA ALA A 49 -26.68 4.20 -37.59
C ALA A 49 -25.18 4.19 -37.25
N PHE A 50 -24.68 3.09 -36.66
CA PHE A 50 -23.26 2.88 -36.28
C PHE A 50 -22.69 3.87 -35.25
N LYS A 51 -23.51 4.29 -34.28
CA LYS A 51 -23.14 5.35 -33.32
C LYS A 51 -21.99 4.95 -32.40
N ASP A 52 -21.96 3.70 -31.95
CA ASP A 52 -20.95 3.19 -31.02
C ASP A 52 -19.61 3.03 -31.72
N GLU A 53 -19.62 2.56 -32.97
CA GLU A 53 -18.43 2.43 -33.81
C GLU A 53 -17.87 3.79 -34.23
N CYS A 54 -18.73 4.79 -34.49
CA CYS A 54 -18.30 6.17 -34.72
C CYS A 54 -17.66 6.79 -33.47
N ALA A 55 -18.18 6.49 -32.27
CA ALA A 55 -17.58 6.95 -31.01
C ALA A 55 -16.16 6.39 -30.85
N LEU A 56 -15.97 5.09 -31.06
CA LEU A 56 -14.65 4.45 -30.97
C LEU A 56 -13.64 5.01 -31.99
N MET A 57 -14.07 5.28 -33.23
CA MET A 57 -13.19 5.90 -34.23
C MET A 57 -12.84 7.35 -33.87
N LEU A 58 -13.78 8.13 -33.35
CA LEU A 58 -13.52 9.49 -32.90
C LEU A 58 -12.56 9.56 -31.70
N GLU A 59 -12.60 8.54 -30.83
CA GLU A 59 -11.68 8.42 -29.69
C GLU A 59 -10.25 8.17 -30.18
N GLN A 60 -10.09 7.25 -31.13
CA GLN A 60 -8.79 6.97 -31.75
C GLN A 60 -8.25 8.18 -32.53
N ILE A 61 -9.10 8.88 -33.29
CA ILE A 61 -8.72 10.13 -33.97
C ILE A 61 -8.27 11.17 -32.94
N HIS A 62 -9.03 11.37 -31.86
CA HIS A 62 -8.69 12.32 -30.81
C HIS A 62 -7.33 12.01 -30.17
N GLU A 63 -7.08 10.74 -29.86
CA GLU A 63 -5.83 10.30 -29.25
C GLU A 63 -4.63 10.56 -30.18
N ILE A 64 -4.76 10.25 -31.48
CA ILE A 64 -3.72 10.53 -32.47
C ILE A 64 -3.45 12.05 -32.56
N LEU A 65 -4.49 12.89 -32.56
CA LEU A 65 -4.33 14.35 -32.58
C LEU A 65 -3.59 14.86 -31.33
N CYS A 66 -3.92 14.34 -30.14
CA CYS A 66 -3.21 14.69 -28.90
C CYS A 66 -1.73 14.29 -28.94
N ILE A 67 -1.42 13.11 -29.49
CA ILE A 67 -0.03 12.67 -29.67
C ILE A 67 0.72 13.62 -30.63
N ILE A 68 0.10 13.98 -31.75
CA ILE A 68 0.69 14.93 -32.71
C ILE A 68 0.97 16.29 -32.04
N ILE A 69 0.03 16.82 -31.24
CA ILE A 69 0.23 18.07 -30.48
C ILE A 69 1.43 17.96 -29.54
N SER A 70 1.53 16.86 -28.78
CA SER A 70 2.64 16.62 -27.85
C SER A 70 3.99 16.58 -28.57
N LEU A 71 4.08 15.85 -29.69
CA LEU A 71 5.30 15.72 -30.48
C LEU A 71 5.77 17.05 -31.09
N TYR A 72 4.85 17.91 -31.51
CA TYR A 72 5.19 19.25 -32.03
C TYR A 72 5.53 20.26 -30.94
N SER A 73 5.07 20.06 -29.70
CA SER A 73 5.45 20.91 -28.57
C SER A 73 6.87 20.60 -28.03
N THR A 74 7.38 19.40 -28.28
CA THR A 74 8.63 18.88 -27.67
C THR A 74 9.80 18.76 -28.66
N ALA A 75 9.57 18.57 -29.96
CA ALA A 75 10.64 18.25 -30.90
C ALA A 75 11.21 19.50 -31.62
N GLN A 76 12.49 19.79 -31.41
CA GLN A 76 13.26 20.74 -32.24
C GLN A 76 13.92 20.08 -33.47
N THR A 77 13.92 18.76 -33.65
CA THR A 77 14.83 18.09 -34.62
C THR A 77 14.38 16.77 -35.29
N ALA A 78 13.08 16.51 -35.50
CA ALA A 78 12.67 15.25 -36.16
C ALA A 78 11.46 15.36 -37.11
N HIS A 79 11.48 16.28 -38.07
CA HIS A 79 10.31 16.54 -38.92
C HIS A 79 10.11 15.51 -40.07
N GLY A 80 11.12 14.72 -40.46
CA GLY A 80 11.03 13.88 -41.67
C GLY A 80 10.14 12.63 -41.55
N ALA A 81 10.30 11.86 -40.47
CA ALA A 81 9.51 10.63 -40.25
C ALA A 81 8.05 10.94 -39.92
N LEU A 82 7.82 11.96 -39.07
CA LEU A 82 6.51 12.44 -38.66
C LEU A 82 5.63 12.85 -39.86
N VAL A 83 6.20 13.43 -40.90
CA VAL A 83 5.45 13.86 -42.10
C VAL A 83 4.85 12.65 -42.84
N TYR A 84 5.56 11.54 -42.92
CA TYR A 84 5.06 10.32 -43.58
C TYR A 84 3.89 9.71 -42.82
N ASP A 85 4.02 9.63 -41.49
CA ASP A 85 2.98 9.02 -40.65
C ASP A 85 1.73 9.89 -40.56
N ILE A 86 1.89 11.22 -40.56
CA ILE A 86 0.76 12.15 -40.66
C ILE A 86 0.09 12.03 -42.04
N ALA A 87 0.85 11.82 -43.12
CA ALA A 87 0.26 11.60 -44.44
C ALA A 87 -0.59 10.31 -44.49
N GLN A 88 -0.09 9.21 -43.93
CA GLN A 88 -0.85 7.95 -43.81
C GLN A 88 -2.12 8.10 -42.95
N PHE A 89 -2.01 8.87 -41.86
CA PHE A 89 -3.17 9.21 -41.05
C PHE A 89 -4.19 10.06 -41.82
N THR A 90 -3.76 11.07 -42.58
CA THR A 90 -4.67 11.87 -43.41
C THR A 90 -5.39 11.06 -44.49
N GLU A 91 -4.72 10.06 -45.09
CA GLU A 91 -5.36 9.15 -46.05
C GLU A 91 -6.46 8.32 -45.36
N THR A 92 -6.20 7.87 -44.13
CA THR A 92 -7.17 7.14 -43.32
C THR A 92 -8.38 8.03 -42.96
N LEU A 93 -8.15 9.29 -42.58
CA LEU A 93 -9.22 10.27 -42.35
C LEU A 93 -10.05 10.50 -43.62
N GLN A 94 -9.42 10.61 -44.79
CA GLN A 94 -10.13 10.79 -46.05
C GLN A 94 -11.02 9.60 -46.42
N ARG A 95 -10.57 8.37 -46.14
CA ARG A 95 -11.37 7.14 -46.31
C ARG A 95 -12.60 7.14 -45.38
N ILE A 96 -12.42 7.53 -44.12
CA ILE A 96 -13.50 7.66 -43.13
C ILE A 96 -14.53 8.70 -43.57
N TYR A 97 -14.07 9.87 -44.00
CA TYR A 97 -14.96 10.93 -44.49
C TYR A 97 -15.77 10.47 -45.72
N THR A 98 -15.11 9.82 -46.68
CA THR A 98 -15.76 9.29 -47.90
C THR A 98 -16.81 8.23 -47.56
N PHE A 99 -16.52 7.38 -46.57
CA PHE A 99 -17.47 6.39 -46.06
C PHE A 99 -18.70 7.08 -45.44
N PHE A 100 -18.51 8.07 -44.56
CA PHE A 100 -19.62 8.81 -43.93
C PHE A 100 -20.50 9.53 -44.96
N MET A 101 -19.90 10.18 -45.96
CA MET A 101 -20.64 10.83 -47.04
C MET A 101 -21.43 9.84 -47.91
N THR A 102 -20.89 8.64 -48.13
CA THR A 102 -21.58 7.57 -48.87
C THR A 102 -22.79 7.05 -48.08
N GLN A 103 -22.64 6.89 -46.76
CA GLN A 103 -23.73 6.42 -45.90
C GLN A 103 -24.88 7.43 -45.78
N GLN A 104 -24.59 8.73 -45.78
CA GLN A 104 -25.62 9.79 -45.76
C GLN A 104 -26.48 9.84 -47.03
N ARG A 105 -25.94 9.44 -48.19
CA ARG A 105 -26.61 9.52 -49.49
C ARG A 105 -27.43 8.27 -49.85
N MET A 106 -27.37 7.19 -49.07
CA MET A 106 -28.05 5.93 -49.38
C MET A 106 -29.46 5.84 -48.80
N SER A 107 -30.44 5.48 -49.64
CA SER A 107 -31.80 5.12 -49.20
C SER A 107 -31.80 3.86 -48.33
N LYS A 108 -32.72 3.75 -47.36
CA LYS A 108 -32.83 2.63 -46.40
C LYS A 108 -32.79 1.22 -47.03
N ILE A 109 -33.32 1.06 -48.24
CA ILE A 109 -33.33 -0.23 -48.97
C ILE A 109 -31.93 -0.59 -49.47
N LYS A 110 -31.16 0.37 -49.99
CA LYS A 110 -29.75 0.15 -50.38
C LYS A 110 -28.83 -0.10 -49.19
N GLN A 111 -29.12 0.49 -48.02
CA GLN A 111 -28.37 0.25 -46.77
C GLN A 111 -28.50 -1.20 -46.29
N LEU A 112 -29.66 -1.84 -46.48
CA LEU A 112 -29.86 -3.25 -46.13
C LEU A 112 -29.12 -4.22 -47.07
N PHE A 113 -29.13 -3.95 -48.39
CA PHE A 113 -28.44 -4.81 -49.37
C PHE A 113 -26.91 -4.69 -49.35
N LYS A 114 -26.36 -3.56 -48.89
CA LYS A 114 -24.91 -3.31 -48.77
C LYS A 114 -24.39 -3.36 -47.33
N LYS A 115 -25.15 -3.94 -46.39
CA LYS A 115 -24.79 -3.97 -44.97
C LYS A 115 -23.42 -4.64 -44.72
N PHE A 116 -23.18 -5.78 -45.37
CA PHE A 116 -21.92 -6.52 -45.26
C PHE A 116 -20.72 -5.77 -45.84
N ASP A 117 -20.88 -5.16 -47.03
CA ASP A 117 -19.83 -4.31 -47.63
C ASP A 117 -19.54 -3.07 -46.77
N SER A 118 -20.57 -2.51 -46.12
CA SER A 118 -20.42 -1.34 -45.25
C SER A 118 -19.71 -1.68 -43.94
N GLU A 119 -19.97 -2.86 -43.37
CA GLU A 119 -19.28 -3.37 -42.18
C GLU A 119 -17.79 -3.67 -42.48
N LEU A 120 -17.49 -4.25 -43.66
CA LEU A 120 -16.11 -4.47 -44.12
C LEU A 120 -15.34 -3.16 -44.33
N GLN A 121 -15.97 -2.15 -44.92
CA GLN A 121 -15.34 -0.83 -45.10
C GLN A 121 -15.12 -0.11 -43.77
N LEU A 122 -16.05 -0.25 -42.81
CA LEU A 122 -15.93 0.29 -41.47
C LEU A 122 -14.79 -0.37 -40.69
N GLU A 123 -14.66 -1.70 -40.79
CA GLU A 123 -13.57 -2.44 -40.16
C GLU A 123 -12.19 -2.08 -40.75
N ALA A 124 -12.12 -1.87 -42.08
CA ALA A 124 -10.90 -1.39 -42.73
C ALA A 124 -10.48 0.01 -42.24
N CYS A 125 -11.45 0.92 -42.03
CA CYS A 125 -11.19 2.24 -41.46
C CYS A 125 -10.67 2.15 -40.02
N ARG A 126 -11.30 1.30 -39.20
CA ARG A 126 -10.88 1.07 -37.81
C ARG A 126 -9.46 0.51 -37.72
N ARG A 127 -9.12 -0.44 -38.62
CA ARG A 127 -7.78 -1.02 -38.69
C ARG A 127 -6.72 0.02 -39.05
N GLY A 128 -6.98 0.87 -40.04
CA GLY A 128 -6.07 1.96 -40.41
C GLY A 128 -5.81 2.96 -39.28
N LEU A 129 -6.83 3.28 -38.47
CA LEU A 129 -6.66 4.13 -37.28
C LEU A 129 -5.82 3.45 -36.19
N GLN A 130 -6.04 2.16 -35.94
CA GLN A 130 -5.25 1.40 -34.96
C GLN A 130 -3.77 1.28 -35.36
N GLU A 131 -3.49 1.04 -36.64
CA GLU A 131 -2.13 1.01 -37.17
C GLU A 131 -1.45 2.37 -37.01
N SER A 132 -2.14 3.45 -37.38
CA SER A 132 -1.64 4.82 -37.20
C SER A 132 -1.34 5.12 -35.72
N LEU A 133 -2.26 4.78 -34.82
CA LEU A 133 -2.10 5.00 -33.39
C LEU A 133 -0.89 4.24 -32.81
N GLY A 134 -0.65 3.01 -33.26
CA GLY A 134 0.52 2.22 -32.86
C GLY A 134 1.85 2.88 -33.21
N VAL A 135 1.95 3.44 -34.43
CA VAL A 135 3.14 4.16 -34.89
C VAL A 135 3.38 5.42 -34.07
N PHE A 136 2.35 6.24 -33.86
CA PHE A 136 2.45 7.48 -33.10
C PHE A 136 2.79 7.24 -31.61
N ARG A 137 2.24 6.19 -30.99
CA ARG A 137 2.60 5.79 -29.61
C ARG A 137 4.08 5.37 -29.51
N ALA A 138 4.59 4.61 -30.49
CA ALA A 138 5.99 4.19 -30.52
C ALA A 138 6.95 5.39 -30.66
N GLN A 139 6.59 6.37 -31.49
CA GLN A 139 7.39 7.59 -31.69
C GLN A 139 7.44 8.47 -30.44
N THR A 140 6.31 8.61 -29.73
CA THR A 140 6.25 9.33 -28.44
C THR A 140 7.13 8.65 -27.40
N GLY A 141 7.08 7.32 -27.30
CA GLY A 141 7.95 6.55 -26.41
C GLY A 141 9.44 6.81 -26.66
N HIS A 142 9.86 6.91 -27.92
CA HIS A 142 11.25 7.20 -28.27
C HIS A 142 11.68 8.64 -27.91
N SER A 143 10.82 9.63 -28.17
CA SER A 143 11.09 11.03 -27.83
C SER A 143 11.19 11.27 -26.31
N THR A 144 10.29 10.65 -25.54
CA THR A 144 10.30 10.74 -24.07
C THR A 144 11.56 10.10 -23.48
N LEU A 145 11.97 8.93 -23.98
CA LEU A 145 13.20 8.27 -23.54
C LEU A 145 14.46 9.09 -23.88
N GLY A 146 14.51 9.71 -25.07
CA GLY A 146 15.62 10.58 -25.45
C GLY A 146 15.72 11.83 -24.56
N THR A 147 14.58 12.44 -24.22
CA THR A 147 14.54 13.62 -23.34
C THR A 147 14.95 13.26 -21.91
N ILE A 148 14.50 12.11 -21.38
CA ILE A 148 14.91 11.61 -20.06
C ILE A 148 16.42 11.37 -20.01
N ALA A 149 17.00 10.74 -21.05
CA ALA A 149 18.44 10.51 -21.13
C ALA A 149 19.24 11.82 -21.15
N GLN A 150 18.77 12.83 -21.88
CA GLN A 150 19.38 14.16 -21.92
C GLN A 150 19.30 14.85 -20.54
N MET A 151 18.15 14.79 -19.87
CA MET A 151 17.96 15.38 -18.53
C MET A 151 18.82 14.69 -17.47
N GLN A 152 19.02 13.38 -17.57
CA GLN A 152 19.93 12.64 -16.70
C GLN A 152 21.39 13.07 -16.91
N GLN A 153 21.82 13.23 -18.17
CA GLN A 153 23.18 13.66 -18.48
C GLN A 153 23.47 15.10 -18.00
N ASP A 154 22.50 16.01 -18.14
CA ASP A 154 22.59 17.38 -17.62
C ASP A 154 22.59 17.41 -16.08
N SER A 155 21.82 16.54 -15.44
CA SER A 155 21.79 16.40 -13.97
C SER A 155 23.14 15.93 -13.42
N GLU A 156 23.75 14.93 -14.04
CA GLU A 156 25.08 14.44 -13.66
C GLU A 156 26.17 15.51 -13.86
N ALA A 157 26.09 16.29 -14.94
CA ALA A 157 27.02 17.39 -15.19
C ALA A 157 26.92 18.48 -14.12
N ARG A 158 25.69 18.86 -13.72
CA ARG A 158 25.45 19.82 -12.63
C ARG A 158 25.90 19.28 -11.27
N HIS A 159 25.66 18.00 -11.00
CA HIS A 159 26.12 17.36 -9.76
C HIS A 159 27.66 17.36 -9.67
N LYS A 160 28.36 17.04 -10.76
CA LYS A 160 29.83 17.11 -10.83
C LYS A 160 30.34 18.54 -10.62
N GLN A 161 29.69 19.55 -11.19
CA GLN A 161 30.05 20.96 -10.97
C GLN A 161 29.86 21.39 -9.50
N LEU A 162 28.75 20.98 -8.87
CA LEU A 162 28.49 21.27 -7.45
C LEU A 162 29.52 20.61 -6.52
N VAL A 163 29.88 19.36 -6.78
CA VAL A 163 30.91 18.64 -6.01
C VAL A 163 32.27 19.34 -6.13
N VAL A 164 32.64 19.83 -7.32
CA VAL A 164 33.88 20.58 -7.53
C VAL A 164 33.86 21.95 -6.83
N MET A 165 32.72 22.66 -6.83
CA MET A 165 32.57 23.92 -6.10
C MET A 165 32.66 23.74 -4.58
N LEU A 166 32.07 22.68 -4.04
CA LEU A 166 32.13 22.36 -2.62
C LEU A 166 33.54 21.94 -2.18
N ALA A 167 34.27 21.22 -3.03
CA ALA A 167 35.67 20.88 -2.79
C ALA A 167 36.58 22.13 -2.77
N ASN A 168 36.37 23.07 -3.70
CA ASN A 168 37.17 24.30 -3.79
C ASN A 168 36.75 25.38 -2.76
N GLY A 169 35.53 25.33 -2.23
CA GLY A 169 35.05 26.26 -1.20
C GLY A 169 35.69 26.03 0.18
N GLY A 170 36.25 24.84 0.44
CA GLY A 170 36.99 24.54 1.67
C GLY A 170 38.36 25.21 1.77
N ASP A 171 38.98 25.54 0.63
CA ASP A 171 40.30 26.18 0.58
C ASP A 171 40.23 27.72 0.64
N PHE A 172 39.04 28.31 0.51
CA PHE A 172 38.84 29.78 0.49
C PHE A 172 38.72 30.42 1.88
N LEU A 173 38.70 29.63 2.96
CA LEU A 173 38.69 30.14 4.35
C LEU A 173 40.09 30.20 4.98
N ASN A 174 41.16 29.87 4.25
CA ASN A 174 42.54 29.84 4.77
C ASN A 174 43.55 30.59 3.89
N SER A 175 43.17 31.69 3.26
CA SER A 175 44.13 32.58 2.62
C SER A 175 43.75 34.05 2.77
N GLU A 176 44.74 34.83 3.24
CA GLU A 176 44.77 36.29 3.53
C GLU A 176 44.26 36.66 4.93
N GLU A 177 44.97 37.34 5.83
CA GLU A 177 46.29 37.99 5.89
C GLU A 177 46.43 38.42 7.38
N THR A 178 47.46 38.13 8.17
CA THR A 178 48.66 38.97 8.33
C THR A 178 49.48 38.51 9.55
N SER A 179 50.77 38.78 9.45
CA SER A 179 51.88 38.56 10.36
C SER A 179 51.81 39.25 11.73
N SER A 180 52.55 38.64 12.67
CA SER A 180 53.13 39.19 13.91
C SER A 180 52.26 39.14 15.18
N VAL A 181 52.53 38.16 16.05
CA VAL A 181 53.13 38.31 17.40
C VAL A 181 53.44 36.91 17.92
N ALA A 182 54.72 36.63 18.14
CA ALA A 182 55.15 35.50 18.95
C ALA A 182 54.97 35.86 20.44
N GLY A 183 54.26 35.02 21.20
CA GLY A 183 54.17 35.18 22.65
C GLY A 183 53.06 34.39 23.31
N SER A 184 53.40 33.18 23.77
CA SER A 184 52.82 32.50 24.94
C SER A 184 51.31 32.30 25.01
N CYS A 185 50.85 31.09 24.66
CA CYS A 185 49.79 30.38 25.39
C CYS A 185 49.79 28.89 25.01
N SER A 186 50.83 28.18 25.45
CA SER A 186 50.82 26.72 25.56
C SER A 186 50.03 26.32 26.80
N ALA A 187 48.70 26.24 26.73
CA ALA A 187 47.85 25.53 27.70
C ALA A 187 46.34 25.64 27.35
N PHE A 188 45.89 25.06 26.25
CA PHE A 188 44.54 24.49 26.18
C PHE A 188 44.61 23.29 25.24
N GLY A 189 44.31 22.11 25.79
CA GLY A 189 44.43 20.84 25.08
C GLY A 189 43.53 20.80 23.84
N ASN A 190 43.97 20.01 22.86
CA ASN A 190 43.21 19.62 21.69
C ASN A 190 41.87 18.97 22.10
N SER A 191 40.85 19.77 22.38
CA SER A 191 39.47 19.35 22.18
C SER A 191 39.22 19.44 20.69
N SER A 192 39.52 18.36 19.98
CA SER A 192 38.92 18.10 18.67
C SER A 192 37.42 18.13 18.88
N ILE A 193 36.78 19.26 18.55
CA ILE A 193 35.33 19.40 18.51
C ILE A 193 34.88 18.46 17.38
N SER A 194 34.57 17.22 17.74
CA SER A 194 33.82 16.33 16.85
C SER A 194 32.40 16.86 16.84
N LEU A 195 32.09 17.71 15.86
CA LEU A 195 30.71 18.10 15.55
C LEU A 195 30.00 16.84 15.07
N SER A 196 29.38 16.07 15.98
CA SER A 196 28.40 15.06 15.58
C SER A 196 27.19 15.80 15.04
N ILE A 197 27.09 15.88 13.71
CA ILE A 197 25.96 16.53 13.04
C ILE A 197 24.77 15.58 13.16
N LEU A 198 23.86 15.89 14.08
CA LEU A 198 22.59 15.18 14.19
C LEU A 198 21.72 15.48 12.95
N PRO A 199 20.92 14.51 12.46
CA PRO A 199 19.90 14.79 11.45
C PRO A 199 18.93 15.88 11.95
N PRO A 200 18.39 16.72 11.05
CA PRO A 200 17.42 17.74 11.45
C PRO A 200 16.14 17.10 12.00
N PRO A 201 15.50 17.72 13.03
CA PRO A 201 14.25 17.21 13.54
C PRO A 201 13.12 17.36 12.50
N PRO A 202 12.18 16.40 12.43
CA PRO A 202 11.04 16.49 11.53
C PRO A 202 10.17 17.70 11.90
N GLN A 203 9.81 18.50 10.89
CA GLN A 203 9.04 19.74 11.09
C GLN A 203 7.53 19.45 11.27
N ILE A 204 7.03 18.40 10.62
CA ILE A 204 5.67 17.90 10.79
C ILE A 204 5.76 16.64 11.66
N PHE A 205 5.24 16.71 12.89
CA PHE A 205 5.34 15.63 13.87
C PHE A 205 4.09 15.57 14.74
N HIS A 206 3.13 14.74 14.34
CA HIS A 206 1.83 14.59 15.02
C HIS A 206 1.63 13.17 15.56
N GLY A 207 0.80 13.04 16.60
CA GLY A 207 0.33 11.73 17.09
C GLY A 207 1.36 10.88 17.84
N ARG A 208 2.58 11.37 18.06
CA ARG A 208 3.67 10.62 18.72
C ARG A 208 4.15 11.19 20.05
N ARG A 209 3.37 12.11 20.62
CA ARG A 209 3.75 12.80 21.86
C ARG A 209 3.84 11.84 23.05
N TYR A 210 2.91 10.90 23.16
CA TYR A 210 2.91 9.90 24.23
C TYR A 210 4.18 9.04 24.19
N GLU A 211 4.52 8.49 23.02
CA GLU A 211 5.71 7.65 22.86
C GLU A 211 7.00 8.45 23.09
N LEU A 212 7.05 9.71 22.64
CA LEU A 212 8.17 10.61 22.91
C LEU A 212 8.34 10.86 24.41
N ASP A 213 7.25 11.20 25.11
CA ASP A 213 7.27 11.44 26.57
C ASP A 213 7.72 10.18 27.33
N CYS A 214 7.27 8.99 26.89
CA CYS A 214 7.75 7.72 27.42
C CYS A 214 9.25 7.52 27.20
N ILE A 215 9.76 7.77 25.99
CA ILE A 215 11.19 7.65 25.69
C ILE A 215 12.01 8.61 26.56
N VAL A 216 11.60 9.88 26.64
CA VAL A 216 12.26 10.90 27.47
C VAL A 216 12.28 10.48 28.93
N GLN A 217 11.17 9.92 29.45
CA GLN A 217 11.09 9.45 30.82
C GLN A 217 11.97 8.22 31.09
N LEU A 218 12.06 7.28 30.14
CA LEU A 218 12.96 6.13 30.23
C LEU A 218 14.43 6.57 30.23
N LEU A 219 14.79 7.52 29.36
CA LEU A 219 16.14 8.10 29.27
C LEU A 219 16.58 8.86 30.53
N LYS A 220 15.66 9.21 31.45
CA LYS A 220 16.04 9.76 32.76
C LYS A 220 16.72 8.72 33.66
N GLN A 221 16.50 7.42 33.43
CA GLN A 221 17.21 6.35 34.13
C GLN A 221 18.67 6.27 33.68
N ASP A 222 19.56 5.79 34.54
CA ASP A 222 20.95 5.55 34.17
C ASP A 222 21.06 4.28 33.32
N SER A 223 21.94 4.27 32.31
CA SER A 223 22.11 3.15 31.37
C SER A 223 20.81 2.72 30.67
N ALA A 224 20.03 3.67 30.14
CA ALA A 224 18.77 3.39 29.49
C ALA A 224 18.94 2.81 28.07
N HIS A 225 18.37 1.64 27.81
CA HIS A 225 18.39 0.94 26.52
C HIS A 225 16.96 0.76 26.02
N ILE A 226 16.63 1.34 24.88
CA ILE A 226 15.27 1.41 24.34
C ILE A 226 15.25 0.84 22.92
N ALA A 227 14.28 -0.02 22.63
CA ALA A 227 14.00 -0.48 21.28
C ALA A 227 12.69 0.14 20.78
N ILE A 228 12.79 0.97 19.74
CA ILE A 228 11.65 1.52 19.01
C ILE A 228 11.34 0.58 17.85
N LEU A 229 10.22 -0.13 17.96
CA LEU A 229 9.84 -1.22 17.08
C LEU A 229 8.59 -0.87 16.27
N GLY A 230 8.32 -1.62 15.19
CA GLY A 230 7.14 -1.42 14.35
C GLY A 230 7.40 -1.70 12.86
N ALA A 231 6.34 -1.70 12.07
CA ALA A 231 6.38 -1.92 10.62
C ALA A 231 7.20 -0.84 9.88
N GLY A 232 7.51 -1.11 8.61
CA GLY A 232 8.07 -0.10 7.70
C GLY A 232 7.17 1.13 7.63
N GLY A 233 7.75 2.34 7.57
CA GLY A 233 6.97 3.57 7.43
C GLY A 233 6.20 4.06 8.69
N MET A 234 6.36 3.41 9.85
CA MET A 234 5.67 3.79 11.11
C MET A 234 6.22 5.05 11.81
N GLY A 235 7.28 5.66 11.30
CA GLY A 235 7.90 6.86 11.89
C GLY A 235 8.90 6.59 13.04
N LYS A 236 9.47 5.37 13.11
CA LYS A 236 10.45 5.00 14.15
C LYS A 236 11.68 5.92 14.17
N THR A 237 12.27 6.15 13.00
CA THR A 237 13.43 7.04 12.82
C THR A 237 13.08 8.48 13.19
N SER A 238 11.93 8.98 12.74
CA SER A 238 11.44 10.32 13.09
C SER A 238 11.25 10.50 14.60
N LEU A 239 10.72 9.48 15.29
CA LEU A 239 10.58 9.48 16.75
C LEU A 239 11.94 9.47 17.47
N ALA A 240 12.90 8.65 17.01
CA ALA A 240 14.25 8.60 17.57
C ALA A 240 14.99 9.94 17.40
N ILE A 241 14.88 10.57 16.23
CA ILE A 241 15.45 11.90 15.96
C ILE A 241 14.78 12.95 16.85
N MET A 242 13.45 12.93 17.00
CA MET A 242 12.76 13.86 17.89
C MET A 242 13.21 13.71 19.35
N ALA A 243 13.42 12.47 19.81
CA ALA A 243 13.97 12.21 21.15
C ALA A 243 15.39 12.75 21.33
N LEU A 244 16.26 12.61 20.31
CA LEU A 244 17.61 13.17 20.31
C LEU A 244 17.61 14.70 20.50
N HIS A 245 16.65 15.40 19.90
CA HIS A 245 16.50 16.86 19.97
C HIS A 245 15.72 17.35 21.19
N HIS A 246 15.11 16.46 21.97
CA HIS A 246 14.33 16.87 23.14
C HIS A 246 15.21 17.59 24.18
N VAL A 247 14.71 18.70 24.74
CA VAL A 247 15.49 19.59 25.63
C VAL A 247 16.06 18.84 26.84
N ASP A 248 15.25 18.01 27.51
CA ASP A 248 15.70 17.23 28.67
C ASP A 248 16.76 16.17 28.30
N VAL A 249 16.66 15.60 27.09
CA VAL A 249 17.62 14.60 26.59
C VAL A 249 18.94 15.27 26.26
N ALA A 250 18.88 16.42 25.58
CA ALA A 250 20.05 17.24 25.28
C ALA A 250 20.78 17.73 26.53
N ALA A 251 20.05 18.03 27.60
CA ALA A 251 20.61 18.45 28.88
C ALA A 251 21.33 17.30 29.61
N LYS A 252 20.78 16.08 29.54
CA LYS A 252 21.37 14.90 30.19
C LYS A 252 22.53 14.29 29.39
N TYR A 253 22.40 14.24 28.07
CA TYR A 253 23.36 13.61 27.16
C TYR A 253 23.99 14.67 26.26
N PRO A 254 25.12 15.29 26.67
CA PRO A 254 25.82 16.27 25.85
C PRO A 254 26.30 15.63 24.53
N ASP A 255 26.81 14.40 24.62
CA ASP A 255 27.25 13.63 23.46
C ASP A 255 26.09 12.79 22.92
N ARG A 256 25.74 13.05 21.66
CA ARG A 256 24.63 12.40 20.96
C ARG A 256 25.09 11.98 19.57
N TYR A 257 24.83 10.73 19.24
CA TYR A 257 25.22 10.14 17.96
C TYR A 257 24.03 9.45 17.31
N PHE A 258 23.89 9.65 16.00
CA PHE A 258 22.91 8.97 15.17
C PHE A 258 23.67 8.19 14.10
N VAL A 259 23.51 6.87 14.09
CA VAL A 259 24.23 5.97 13.17
C VAL A 259 23.21 5.19 12.36
N GLN A 260 23.27 5.35 11.04
CA GLN A 260 22.43 4.60 10.10
C GLN A 260 23.06 3.23 9.79
N CYS A 261 22.32 2.15 10.04
CA CYS A 261 22.80 0.78 9.86
C CYS A 261 22.38 0.13 8.52
N HIS A 262 21.69 0.85 7.62
CA HIS A 262 21.08 0.29 6.40
C HIS A 262 22.04 -0.42 5.41
N SER A 263 23.36 -0.22 5.54
CA SER A 263 24.38 -0.83 4.68
C SER A 263 25.38 -1.70 5.45
N ILE A 264 25.10 -1.95 6.74
CA ILE A 264 26.00 -2.67 7.63
C ILE A 264 25.54 -4.12 7.70
N VAL A 265 26.33 -5.04 7.15
CA VAL A 265 25.97 -6.47 7.07
C VAL A 265 26.75 -7.34 8.06
N ALA A 266 27.79 -6.80 8.71
CA ALA A 266 28.63 -7.52 9.67
C ALA A 266 28.93 -6.71 10.94
N SER A 267 29.27 -7.44 12.02
CA SER A 267 29.66 -6.86 13.33
C SER A 267 30.90 -5.98 13.24
N SER A 268 31.88 -6.35 12.41
CA SER A 268 33.09 -5.58 12.13
C SER A 268 32.79 -4.24 11.45
N ASP A 269 31.80 -4.22 10.55
CA ASP A 269 31.41 -3.02 9.81
C ASP A 269 30.72 -2.03 10.74
N LEU A 270 29.88 -2.53 11.67
CA LEU A 270 29.28 -1.70 12.72
C LEU A 270 30.35 -1.06 13.59
N LEU A 271 31.35 -1.82 14.05
CA LEU A 271 32.49 -1.30 14.81
C LEU A 271 33.25 -0.21 14.06
N SER A 272 33.54 -0.45 12.77
CA SER A 272 34.27 0.50 11.94
C SER A 272 33.46 1.79 11.69
N THR A 273 32.14 1.67 11.56
CA THR A 273 31.22 2.79 11.38
C THR A 273 31.14 3.62 12.66
N LEU A 274 31.01 2.98 13.82
CA LEU A 274 31.04 3.64 15.12
C LEU A 274 32.37 4.39 15.33
N ALA A 275 33.50 3.74 15.08
CA ALA A 275 34.82 4.37 15.18
C ALA A 275 34.93 5.62 14.29
N SER A 276 34.40 5.55 13.06
CA SER A 276 34.42 6.67 12.13
C SER A 276 33.58 7.86 12.63
N HIS A 277 32.39 7.60 13.21
CA HIS A 277 31.56 8.64 13.84
C HIS A 277 32.23 9.27 15.06
N LEU A 278 33.09 8.52 15.75
CA LEU A 278 33.87 9.01 16.88
C LEU A 278 35.20 9.66 16.47
N GLY A 279 35.51 9.76 15.17
CA GLY A 279 36.78 10.31 14.68
C GLY A 279 38.01 9.45 15.01
N MET A 280 37.81 8.16 15.29
CA MET A 280 38.89 7.23 15.66
C MET A 280 39.52 6.62 14.42
N GLN A 281 40.85 6.55 14.39
CA GLN A 281 41.57 5.84 13.34
C GLN A 281 41.48 4.32 13.54
N LYS A 282 41.51 3.57 12.43
CA LYS A 282 41.56 2.11 12.46
C LYS A 282 42.87 1.66 13.14
N GLY A 283 42.77 0.83 14.17
CA GLY A 283 43.91 0.35 14.96
C GLY A 283 43.59 -0.94 15.71
N SER A 284 44.60 -1.48 16.41
CA SER A 284 44.40 -2.63 17.29
C SER A 284 43.47 -2.28 18.47
N ASN A 285 42.60 -3.21 18.85
CA ASN A 285 41.61 -3.05 19.92
C ASN A 285 40.58 -1.91 19.74
N LEU A 286 39.99 -1.80 18.55
CA LEU A 286 39.00 -0.77 18.21
C LEU A 286 37.81 -0.71 19.20
N LEU A 287 37.26 -1.87 19.56
CA LEU A 287 36.15 -1.98 20.50
C LEU A 287 36.50 -1.41 21.89
N GLY A 288 37.70 -1.72 22.41
CA GLY A 288 38.15 -1.17 23.70
C GLY A 288 38.24 0.35 23.69
N ASN A 289 38.68 0.95 22.57
CA ASN A 289 38.75 2.40 22.41
C ASN A 289 37.35 3.04 22.35
N ILE A 290 36.41 2.41 21.65
CA ILE A 290 35.00 2.84 21.59
C ILE A 290 34.37 2.81 22.98
N ILE A 291 34.51 1.69 23.70
CA ILE A 291 33.99 1.55 25.08
C ILE A 291 34.60 2.61 26.00
N MET A 292 35.91 2.83 25.90
CA MET A 292 36.60 3.84 26.71
C MET A 292 36.08 5.25 26.41
N HIS A 293 35.77 5.58 25.16
CA HIS A 293 35.20 6.87 24.78
C HIS A 293 33.80 7.06 25.36
N PHE A 294 32.91 6.09 25.19
CA PHE A 294 31.55 6.14 25.75
C PHE A 294 31.51 6.09 27.28
N SER A 295 32.63 5.75 27.93
CA SER A 295 32.76 5.76 29.40
C SER A 295 33.21 7.11 29.97
N ARG A 296 33.38 8.16 29.15
CA ARG A 296 33.90 9.47 29.62
C ARG A 296 32.80 10.45 30.00
N THR A 297 31.73 10.46 29.22
CA THR A 297 30.64 11.41 29.30
C THR A 297 29.32 10.69 29.06
N PRO A 298 28.21 11.13 29.70
CA PRO A 298 26.89 10.62 29.38
C PRO A 298 26.61 10.77 27.88
N THR A 299 26.44 9.64 27.21
CA THR A 299 26.30 9.57 25.76
C THR A 299 24.99 8.88 25.39
N LEU A 300 24.27 9.42 24.40
CA LEU A 300 23.13 8.75 23.78
C LEU A 300 23.49 8.33 22.34
N LEU A 301 23.42 7.03 22.08
CA LEU A 301 23.67 6.44 20.77
C LEU A 301 22.36 5.91 20.17
N VAL A 302 21.98 6.43 19.00
CA VAL A 302 20.89 5.89 18.19
C VAL A 302 21.47 5.02 17.08
N LEU A 303 21.04 3.76 17.03
CA LEU A 303 21.30 2.82 15.94
C LEU A 303 20.03 2.66 15.11
N ASP A 304 19.99 3.36 13.97
CA ASP A 304 18.82 3.40 13.08
C ASP A 304 18.86 2.26 12.05
N ASN A 305 17.70 1.66 11.75
CA ASN A 305 17.57 0.45 10.90
C ASN A 305 18.51 -0.71 11.31
N PHE A 306 18.56 -1.02 12.61
CA PHE A 306 19.48 -2.04 13.15
C PHE A 306 19.12 -3.47 12.72
N GLU A 307 17.96 -3.70 12.10
CA GLU A 307 17.61 -4.99 11.52
C GLU A 307 18.61 -5.46 10.45
N THR A 308 19.24 -4.56 9.69
CA THR A 308 20.16 -4.94 8.61
C THR A 308 21.36 -5.75 9.12
N PRO A 309 22.16 -5.27 10.10
CA PRO A 309 23.22 -6.09 10.67
C PRO A 309 22.69 -7.24 11.52
N TRP A 310 21.55 -7.06 12.20
CA TRP A 310 21.03 -8.04 13.16
C TRP A 310 20.40 -9.27 12.50
N GLU A 311 19.78 -9.14 11.33
CA GLU A 311 19.21 -10.27 10.58
C GLU A 311 20.26 -11.01 9.72
N SER A 312 21.53 -10.63 9.77
CA SER A 312 22.60 -11.34 9.09
C SER A 312 22.89 -12.72 9.69
N GLU A 313 23.65 -13.55 8.98
CA GLU A 313 24.14 -14.84 9.50
C GLU A 313 24.97 -14.67 10.79
N ALA A 314 25.55 -13.48 11.01
CA ALA A 314 26.34 -13.13 12.18
C ALA A 314 25.51 -12.51 13.33
N ARG A 315 24.19 -12.76 13.38
CA ARG A 315 23.28 -12.23 14.42
C ARG A 315 23.83 -12.32 15.85
N SER A 316 24.39 -13.47 16.24
CA SER A 316 24.94 -13.66 17.59
C SER A 316 26.09 -12.70 17.89
N GLU A 317 26.98 -12.45 16.92
CA GLU A 317 28.12 -11.54 17.09
C GLU A 317 27.68 -10.09 17.21
N VAL A 318 26.65 -9.70 16.45
CA VAL A 318 26.04 -8.37 16.53
C VAL A 318 25.38 -8.17 17.89
N GLU A 319 24.68 -9.18 18.41
CA GLU A 319 24.13 -9.16 19.77
C GLU A 319 25.23 -9.15 20.86
N ASP A 320 26.33 -9.88 20.67
CA ASP A 320 27.48 -9.84 21.60
C ASP A 320 28.16 -8.46 21.63
N LEU A 321 28.25 -7.81 20.47
CA LEU A 321 28.75 -6.43 20.38
C LEU A 321 27.79 -5.44 21.07
N LEU A 322 26.48 -5.54 20.80
CA LEU A 322 25.47 -4.70 21.41
C LEU A 322 25.45 -4.88 22.95
N SER A 323 25.60 -6.12 23.42
CA SER A 323 25.71 -6.46 24.84
C SER A 323 26.90 -5.73 25.51
N LYS A 324 28.10 -5.80 24.90
CA LYS A 324 29.30 -5.10 25.39
C LYS A 324 29.15 -3.57 25.41
N LEU A 325 28.42 -3.01 24.46
CA LEU A 325 28.09 -1.58 24.46
C LEU A 325 27.08 -1.25 25.58
N SER A 326 26.07 -2.10 25.77
CA SER A 326 25.03 -1.91 26.78
C SER A 326 25.54 -1.99 28.22
N ASP A 327 26.68 -2.66 28.45
CA ASP A 327 27.35 -2.72 29.75
C ASP A 327 28.03 -1.39 30.16
N VAL A 328 28.15 -0.42 29.23
CA VAL A 328 28.75 0.87 29.52
C VAL A 328 27.76 1.77 30.27
N HIS A 329 28.02 2.01 31.55
CA HIS A 329 27.10 2.74 32.45
C HIS A 329 26.70 4.16 31.97
N GLN A 330 27.60 4.82 31.23
CA GLN A 330 27.35 6.18 30.73
C GLN A 330 26.69 6.21 29.35
N LEU A 331 26.48 5.04 28.72
CA LEU A 331 25.88 4.92 27.41
C LEU A 331 24.41 4.55 27.52
N ALA A 332 23.55 5.42 26.99
CA ALA A 332 22.18 5.06 26.65
C ALA A 332 22.10 4.69 25.17
N ILE A 333 21.33 3.65 24.86
CA ILE A 333 21.19 3.14 23.50
C ILE A 333 19.73 3.18 23.08
N ILE A 334 19.44 3.76 21.92
CA ILE A 334 18.17 3.58 21.23
C ILE A 334 18.45 2.79 19.97
N VAL A 335 17.74 1.68 19.79
CA VAL A 335 17.71 0.97 18.51
C VAL A 335 16.36 1.20 17.86
N THR A 336 16.35 1.46 16.55
CA THR A 336 15.11 1.38 15.76
C THR A 336 15.17 0.16 14.88
N MET A 337 14.12 -0.66 14.87
CA MET A 337 14.09 -1.87 14.07
C MET A 337 12.72 -2.19 13.51
N ARG A 338 12.72 -2.86 12.36
CA ARG A 338 11.50 -3.48 11.80
C ARG A 338 11.06 -4.71 12.57
N GLY A 339 9.75 -4.85 12.70
CA GLY A 339 9.16 -5.96 13.43
C GLY A 339 8.87 -5.63 14.89
N ALA A 340 8.58 -6.67 15.67
CA ALA A 340 8.19 -6.57 17.10
C ALA A 340 9.15 -7.34 18.04
N GLU A 341 10.25 -7.86 17.50
CA GLU A 341 11.25 -8.62 18.25
C GLU A 341 12.45 -7.73 18.62
N ARG A 342 12.95 -7.86 19.85
CA ARG A 342 14.13 -7.14 20.32
C ARG A 342 15.39 -8.00 20.19
N PRO A 343 16.56 -7.41 19.93
CA PRO A 343 17.84 -8.11 20.06
C PRO A 343 18.00 -8.72 21.45
N GLN A 344 18.58 -9.92 21.52
CA GLN A 344 18.86 -10.59 22.79
C GLN A 344 20.15 -10.04 23.44
N LYS A 345 20.50 -10.56 24.62
CA LYS A 345 21.72 -10.22 25.38
C LYS A 345 21.84 -8.76 25.86
N VAL A 346 20.78 -7.98 25.74
CA VAL A 346 20.66 -6.62 26.26
C VAL A 346 19.55 -6.57 27.30
N GLN A 347 19.83 -5.96 28.44
CA GLN A 347 18.81 -5.65 29.44
C GLN A 347 18.05 -4.38 29.03
N TRP A 348 17.01 -4.55 28.21
CA TRP A 348 16.15 -3.45 27.77
C TRP A 348 15.42 -2.79 28.94
N THR A 349 15.34 -1.45 28.92
CA THR A 349 14.73 -0.67 30.00
C THR A 349 13.22 -0.84 30.04
N HIS A 350 12.68 -0.99 31.25
CA HIS A 350 11.25 -1.15 31.48
C HIS A 350 10.59 0.18 31.93
N PRO A 351 9.28 0.38 31.63
CA PRO A 351 8.44 -0.49 30.80
C PRO A 351 8.85 -0.46 29.32
N PHE A 352 8.59 -1.57 28.62
CA PHE A 352 8.89 -1.65 27.19
C PHE A 352 7.98 -0.73 26.39
N LEU A 353 8.57 0.00 25.45
CA LEU A 353 7.79 0.70 24.43
C LEU A 353 7.11 -0.34 23.52
N MET A 354 5.80 -0.26 23.39
CA MET A 354 5.05 -1.12 22.47
C MET A 354 5.46 -0.81 21.02
N PRO A 355 5.43 -1.80 20.10
CA PRO A 355 5.64 -1.52 18.68
C PRO A 355 4.69 -0.42 18.20
N LEU A 356 5.23 0.56 17.46
CA LEU A 356 4.47 1.71 16.99
C LEU A 356 3.28 1.26 16.14
N GLN A 357 2.11 1.79 16.48
CA GLN A 357 0.86 1.60 15.74
C GLN A 357 0.69 2.71 14.69
N PRO A 358 -0.22 2.57 13.71
CA PRO A 358 -0.61 3.68 12.84
C PRO A 358 -1.01 4.94 13.61
N LEU A 359 -1.03 6.09 12.94
CA LEU A 359 -1.48 7.32 13.57
C LEU A 359 -2.97 7.22 13.94
N THR A 360 -3.36 7.92 15.00
CA THR A 360 -4.78 8.16 15.27
C THR A 360 -5.38 9.04 14.16
N ASP A 361 -6.67 8.87 13.85
CA ASP A 361 -7.35 9.67 12.80
C ASP A 361 -7.09 11.18 12.93
N PRO A 362 -7.17 11.82 14.11
CA PRO A 362 -6.90 13.26 14.23
C PRO A 362 -5.46 13.64 13.87
N ALA A 363 -4.49 12.80 14.22
CA ALA A 363 -3.09 13.04 13.92
C ALA A 363 -2.76 12.80 12.44
N ALA A 364 -3.37 11.78 11.83
CA ALA A 364 -3.25 11.52 10.40
C ALA A 364 -3.86 12.66 9.58
N LEU A 365 -5.05 13.14 9.98
CA LEU A 365 -5.71 14.29 9.38
C LEU A 365 -4.86 15.56 9.50
N GLN A 366 -4.33 15.86 10.69
CA GLN A 366 -3.47 17.03 10.87
C GLN A 366 -2.19 16.93 10.02
N THR A 367 -1.58 15.74 9.95
CA THR A 367 -0.40 15.50 9.11
C THR A 367 -0.73 15.72 7.63
N PHE A 368 -1.86 15.21 7.17
CA PHE A 368 -2.31 15.39 5.79
C PHE A 368 -2.53 16.87 5.48
N ILE A 369 -3.24 17.58 6.36
CA ILE A 369 -3.55 19.01 6.21
C ILE A 369 -2.28 19.86 6.16
N ASP A 370 -1.32 19.64 7.08
CA ASP A 370 -0.08 20.41 7.13
C ASP A 370 0.79 20.21 5.87
N ILE A 371 0.59 19.10 5.15
CA ILE A 371 1.31 18.79 3.89
C ILE A 371 0.55 19.31 2.67
N ALA A 372 -0.74 19.00 2.57
CA ALA A 372 -1.55 19.26 1.39
C ALA A 372 -2.13 20.69 1.34
N ASP A 373 -2.17 21.38 2.48
CA ASP A 373 -2.81 22.70 2.65
C ASP A 373 -4.27 22.72 2.13
N ASP A 374 -4.95 21.57 2.20
CA ASP A 374 -6.31 21.38 1.72
C ASP A 374 -7.27 21.14 2.89
N HIS A 375 -8.12 22.14 3.15
CA HIS A 375 -9.16 22.10 4.17
C HIS A 375 -10.57 21.93 3.61
N HIS A 376 -10.73 21.84 2.28
CA HIS A 376 -12.01 22.14 1.64
C HIS A 376 -13.00 20.96 1.66
N GLU A 377 -12.53 19.71 1.68
CA GLU A 377 -13.40 18.51 1.66
C GLU A 377 -12.92 17.39 2.61
N GLU A 378 -13.15 17.57 3.92
CA GLU A 378 -12.75 16.60 4.96
C GLU A 378 -13.23 15.16 4.67
N SER A 379 -14.39 14.99 4.03
CA SER A 379 -14.91 13.66 3.66
C SER A 379 -14.06 12.92 2.62
N LEU A 380 -13.40 13.64 1.71
CA LEU A 380 -12.49 13.03 0.74
C LEU A 380 -11.15 12.72 1.37
N VAL A 381 -10.65 13.61 2.22
CA VAL A 381 -9.42 13.38 3.00
C VAL A 381 -9.56 12.13 3.85
N ARG A 382 -10.68 11.97 4.57
CA ARG A 382 -10.96 10.76 5.35
C ARG A 382 -10.95 9.49 4.49
N GLN A 383 -11.52 9.52 3.28
CA GLN A 383 -11.45 8.38 2.36
C GLN A 383 -10.00 8.04 1.96
N LEU A 384 -9.14 9.04 1.73
CA LEU A 384 -7.72 8.80 1.45
C LEU A 384 -6.99 8.22 2.67
N LEU A 385 -7.29 8.74 3.86
CA LEU A 385 -6.72 8.24 5.11
C LEU A 385 -7.11 6.78 5.38
N ASP A 386 -8.38 6.42 5.12
CA ASP A 386 -8.87 5.04 5.22
C ASP A 386 -8.07 4.09 4.30
N LEU A 387 -7.72 4.53 3.09
CA LEU A 387 -6.90 3.74 2.14
C LEU A 387 -5.44 3.57 2.60
N THR A 388 -4.93 4.50 3.39
CA THR A 388 -3.59 4.40 3.98
C THR A 388 -3.57 3.68 5.34
N GLU A 389 -4.75 3.39 5.91
CA GLU A 389 -4.95 3.01 7.31
C GLU A 389 -4.09 3.83 8.29
N ASN A 390 -3.98 5.14 8.03
CA ASN A 390 -3.18 6.10 8.81
C ASN A 390 -1.69 5.72 8.99
N LEU A 391 -1.13 4.92 8.09
CA LEU A 391 0.30 4.62 8.09
C LEU A 391 1.10 5.91 7.79
N PRO A 392 1.97 6.41 8.69
CA PRO A 392 2.57 7.75 8.55
C PRO A 392 3.25 8.00 7.20
N LEU A 393 4.03 7.04 6.71
CA LEU A 393 4.69 7.16 5.40
C LEU A 393 3.67 7.24 4.25
N ALA A 394 2.64 6.39 4.27
CA ALA A 394 1.61 6.42 3.23
C ALA A 394 0.78 7.70 3.29
N VAL A 395 0.45 8.20 4.49
CA VAL A 395 -0.22 9.50 4.70
C VAL A 395 0.63 10.64 4.14
N ASN A 396 1.94 10.64 4.42
CA ASN A 396 2.84 11.66 3.90
C ASN A 396 2.88 11.66 2.36
N LEU A 397 3.06 10.48 1.76
CA LEU A 397 3.14 10.32 0.29
C LEU A 397 1.83 10.71 -0.39
N ILE A 398 0.68 10.23 0.11
CA ILE A 398 -0.62 10.53 -0.48
C ILE A 398 -1.01 12.00 -0.31
N ALA A 399 -0.61 12.63 0.81
CA ALA A 399 -0.83 14.06 1.03
C ALA A 399 -0.03 14.91 0.04
N HIS A 400 1.23 14.55 -0.24
CA HIS A 400 2.04 15.24 -1.26
C HIS A 400 1.44 15.09 -2.67
N VAL A 401 0.91 13.91 -3.00
CA VAL A 401 0.22 13.70 -4.27
C VAL A 401 -1.05 14.55 -4.33
N ALA A 402 -1.88 14.52 -3.28
CA ALA A 402 -3.11 15.30 -3.18
C ALA A 402 -2.87 16.82 -3.21
N ALA A 403 -1.76 17.29 -2.64
CA ALA A 403 -1.34 18.70 -2.70
C ALA A 403 -1.21 19.21 -4.14
N TYR A 404 -0.82 18.33 -5.08
CA TYR A 404 -0.57 18.70 -6.47
C TYR A 404 -1.80 18.49 -7.37
N GLU A 405 -2.50 17.35 -7.26
CA GLU A 405 -3.60 16.98 -8.17
C GLU A 405 -5.01 17.09 -7.56
N GLY A 406 -5.11 17.30 -6.24
CA GLY A 406 -6.35 17.38 -5.48
C GLY A 406 -6.93 16.02 -5.06
N CYS A 407 -7.60 15.99 -3.91
CA CYS A 407 -8.16 14.77 -3.31
C CYS A 407 -9.04 13.90 -4.25
N PRO A 408 -9.94 14.46 -5.08
CA PRO A 408 -10.77 13.66 -5.99
C PRO A 408 -9.95 12.88 -7.03
N MET A 409 -8.91 13.50 -7.59
CA MET A 409 -8.06 12.87 -8.60
C MET A 409 -7.17 11.81 -7.96
N THR A 410 -6.61 12.09 -6.79
CA THR A 410 -5.83 11.11 -6.01
C THR A 410 -6.65 9.88 -5.66
N LEU A 411 -7.92 10.04 -5.24
CA LEU A 411 -8.82 8.91 -5.03
C LEU A 411 -9.08 8.11 -6.32
N SER A 412 -9.26 8.78 -7.45
CA SER A 412 -9.44 8.10 -8.74
C SER A 412 -8.19 7.33 -9.16
N ARG A 413 -7.01 7.91 -8.93
CA ARG A 413 -5.72 7.32 -9.31
C ARG A 413 -5.34 6.14 -8.42
N TRP A 414 -5.66 6.21 -7.12
CA TRP A 414 -5.48 5.08 -6.21
C TRP A 414 -6.19 3.81 -6.72
N ARG A 415 -7.40 3.95 -7.26
CA ARG A 415 -8.16 2.81 -7.80
C ARG A 415 -7.51 2.11 -8.98
N THR A 416 -6.57 2.77 -9.66
CA THR A 416 -5.87 2.22 -10.84
C THR A 416 -4.42 1.85 -10.55
N GLU A 417 -3.76 2.57 -9.65
CA GLU A 417 -2.32 2.44 -9.39
C GLU A 417 -1.96 1.91 -7.99
N SER A 418 -2.91 1.87 -7.05
CA SER A 418 -2.74 1.44 -5.64
C SER A 418 -1.42 1.96 -5.03
N THR A 419 -0.55 1.09 -4.50
CA THR A 419 0.70 1.50 -3.83
C THR A 419 1.75 2.11 -4.75
N ARG A 420 1.64 1.93 -6.07
CA ARG A 420 2.63 2.42 -7.04
C ARG A 420 2.57 3.93 -7.19
N MET A 421 1.41 4.53 -6.94
CA MET A 421 1.27 5.98 -6.97
C MET A 421 1.97 6.67 -5.80
N LEU A 422 2.23 5.94 -4.71
CA LEU A 422 2.90 6.46 -3.52
C LEU A 422 4.42 6.55 -3.71
N SER A 423 4.89 6.95 -4.88
CA SER A 423 6.32 7.10 -5.14
C SER A 423 6.76 8.55 -4.97
N ASP A 424 8.01 8.73 -4.57
CA ASP A 424 8.67 10.03 -4.44
C ASP A 424 9.00 10.65 -5.82
N GLY A 425 8.49 10.07 -6.92
CA GLY A 425 8.63 10.54 -8.31
C GLY A 425 9.95 10.19 -9.01
N TYR A 426 10.99 9.79 -8.28
CA TYR A 426 12.32 9.47 -8.83
C TYR A 426 12.55 7.98 -9.08
N ASP A 427 11.98 7.10 -8.26
CA ASP A 427 12.14 5.66 -8.37
C ASP A 427 10.89 4.98 -8.93
N LYS A 428 11.11 3.90 -9.69
CA LYS A 428 10.02 3.06 -10.24
C LYS A 428 9.25 2.31 -9.16
N GLN A 429 9.86 2.08 -8.00
CA GLN A 429 9.26 1.46 -6.82
C GLN A 429 9.10 2.52 -5.75
N SER A 430 7.95 2.57 -5.08
CA SER A 430 7.78 3.51 -3.98
C SER A 430 8.65 3.15 -2.77
N SER A 431 9.03 4.17 -1.99
CA SER A 431 9.71 4.00 -0.70
C SER A 431 8.92 3.07 0.24
N LEU A 432 7.59 3.08 0.12
CA LEU A 432 6.69 2.16 0.81
C LEU A 432 6.82 0.71 0.32
N GLU A 433 6.76 0.46 -0.99
CA GLU A 433 6.90 -0.88 -1.59
C GLU A 433 8.25 -1.52 -1.26
N ILE A 434 9.34 -0.74 -1.36
CA ILE A 434 10.68 -1.17 -0.95
C ILE A 434 10.66 -1.60 0.52
N SER A 435 9.96 -0.84 1.37
CA SER A 435 9.85 -1.18 2.79
C SER A 435 9.11 -2.51 3.00
N ILE A 436 8.04 -2.79 2.25
CA ILE A 436 7.28 -4.05 2.38
C ILE A 436 8.13 -5.21 1.86
N MET A 437 8.79 -5.03 0.72
CA MET A 437 9.71 -6.02 0.13
C MET A 437 10.82 -6.42 1.09
N LEU A 438 11.48 -5.46 1.75
CA LEU A 438 12.53 -5.76 2.74
C LEU A 438 12.01 -6.62 3.90
N SER A 439 10.79 -6.37 4.37
CA SER A 439 10.16 -7.17 5.42
C SER A 439 9.78 -8.59 4.95
N LEU A 440 9.41 -8.76 3.69
CA LEU A 440 9.15 -10.07 3.07
C LEU A 440 10.43 -10.89 2.87
N SER A 441 11.53 -10.22 2.48
CA SER A 441 12.84 -10.84 2.29
C SER A 441 13.60 -11.08 3.59
N SER A 442 13.00 -10.79 4.75
CA SER A 442 13.61 -11.07 6.05
C SER A 442 13.89 -12.57 6.21
N PRO A 443 15.06 -12.99 6.70
CA PRO A 443 15.35 -14.39 7.01
C PRO A 443 14.40 -15.02 8.05
N ARG A 444 13.68 -14.17 8.81
CA ARG A 444 12.64 -14.62 9.76
C ARG A 444 11.36 -15.04 9.07
N MET A 445 11.18 -14.68 7.79
CA MET A 445 9.98 -14.96 7.02
C MET A 445 10.02 -16.39 6.46
N ALA A 446 9.15 -17.26 6.99
CA ALA A 446 8.95 -18.61 6.47
C ALA A 446 7.96 -18.63 5.30
N GLN A 447 8.07 -19.62 4.41
CA GLN A 447 7.14 -19.78 3.28
C GLN A 447 5.68 -19.91 3.75
N ASP A 448 5.43 -20.73 4.77
CA ASP A 448 4.11 -20.92 5.39
C ASP A 448 3.50 -19.60 5.91
N ALA A 449 4.34 -18.64 6.33
CA ALA A 449 3.91 -17.32 6.75
C ALA A 449 3.59 -16.41 5.57
N GLN A 450 4.35 -16.49 4.47
CA GLN A 450 4.03 -15.78 3.23
C GLN A 450 2.71 -16.28 2.62
N ASP A 451 2.47 -17.59 2.66
CA ASP A 451 1.20 -18.17 2.21
C ASP A 451 0.04 -17.63 3.06
N LEU A 452 0.18 -17.58 4.38
CA LEU A 452 -0.83 -16.95 5.25
C LEU A 452 -1.01 -15.46 4.94
N LEU A 453 0.08 -14.72 4.68
CA LEU A 453 0.02 -13.30 4.33
C LEU A 453 -0.72 -13.08 3.01
N SER A 454 -0.50 -13.95 2.01
CA SER A 454 -1.22 -13.91 0.73
C SER A 454 -2.73 -14.11 0.92
N ILE A 455 -3.15 -14.93 1.88
CA ILE A 455 -4.56 -15.13 2.20
C ILE A 455 -5.12 -13.92 2.94
N LEU A 456 -4.39 -13.39 3.92
CA LEU A 456 -4.82 -12.21 4.67
C LEU A 456 -4.90 -10.96 3.78
N SER A 457 -4.17 -10.90 2.66
CA SER A 457 -4.25 -9.77 1.71
C SER A 457 -5.64 -9.63 1.09
N ILE A 458 -6.35 -10.74 0.86
CA ILE A 458 -7.72 -10.74 0.31
C ILE A 458 -8.81 -10.68 1.41
N LEU A 459 -8.44 -10.59 2.69
CA LEU A 459 -9.35 -10.62 3.84
C LEU A 459 -9.30 -9.29 4.62
N PRO A 460 -10.09 -8.27 4.23
CA PRO A 460 -10.06 -6.95 4.88
C PRO A 460 -10.42 -6.98 6.37
N ASP A 461 -11.29 -7.90 6.80
CA ASP A 461 -11.64 -8.02 8.23
C ASP A 461 -10.65 -8.89 9.01
N GLY A 462 -9.61 -9.42 8.34
CA GLY A 462 -8.67 -10.36 8.93
C GLY A 462 -9.32 -11.63 9.45
N LEU A 463 -8.65 -12.33 10.37
CA LEU A 463 -9.13 -13.58 10.96
C LEU A 463 -8.82 -13.68 12.46
N SER A 464 -9.72 -14.29 13.22
CA SER A 464 -9.46 -14.70 14.61
C SER A 464 -8.65 -16.00 14.67
N ASP A 465 -8.04 -16.29 15.83
CA ASP A 465 -7.33 -17.57 16.03
C ASP A 465 -8.25 -18.78 15.88
N THR A 466 -9.52 -18.63 16.29
CA THR A 466 -10.51 -19.69 16.09
C THR A 466 -10.79 -19.97 14.61
N GLU A 467 -10.88 -18.93 13.78
CA GLU A 467 -11.10 -19.11 12.34
C GLU A 467 -9.85 -19.66 11.65
N LEU A 468 -8.66 -19.19 12.05
CA LEU A 468 -7.39 -19.70 11.51
C LEU A 468 -7.28 -21.22 11.68
N ILE A 469 -7.69 -21.75 12.84
CA ILE A 469 -7.67 -23.19 13.13
C ILE A 469 -8.78 -23.92 12.36
N GLN A 470 -9.97 -23.32 12.22
CA GLN A 470 -11.13 -23.95 11.60
C GLN A 470 -11.08 -24.03 10.07
N ILE A 471 -10.45 -23.06 9.39
CA ILE A 471 -10.48 -22.96 7.93
C ILE A 471 -9.60 -24.04 7.25
N GLN A 472 -8.63 -24.63 7.97
CA GLN A 472 -7.76 -25.70 7.46
C GLN A 472 -7.12 -25.38 6.10
N PHE A 473 -6.31 -24.32 6.05
CA PHE A 473 -5.66 -23.82 4.83
C PHE A 473 -4.71 -24.80 4.13
N GLY A 474 -4.34 -25.92 4.78
CA GLY A 474 -3.24 -26.77 4.33
C GLY A 474 -1.85 -26.20 4.65
N ILE A 475 -1.78 -25.06 5.35
CA ILE A 475 -0.54 -24.46 5.84
C ILE A 475 -0.12 -25.17 7.14
N PRO A 476 1.09 -25.75 7.20
CA PRO A 476 1.64 -26.31 8.43
C PRO A 476 1.75 -25.23 9.53
N ASN A 477 1.43 -25.58 10.78
CA ASN A 477 1.63 -24.72 11.95
C ASN A 477 1.10 -23.27 11.81
N ILE A 478 -0.17 -23.10 11.42
CA ILE A 478 -0.80 -21.79 11.16
C ILE A 478 -0.59 -20.71 12.23
N LEU A 479 -0.58 -21.08 13.52
CA LEU A 479 -0.35 -20.13 14.61
C LEU A 479 1.11 -19.67 14.66
N ALA A 480 2.07 -20.53 14.32
CA ALA A 480 3.46 -20.12 14.18
C ALA A 480 3.63 -19.15 13.01
N SER A 481 2.95 -19.41 11.88
CA SER A 481 2.88 -18.50 10.74
C SER A 481 2.31 -17.14 11.13
N LYS A 482 1.20 -17.11 11.88
CA LYS A 482 0.65 -15.87 12.47
C LYS A 482 1.70 -15.15 13.30
N MET A 483 2.39 -15.86 14.20
CA MET A 483 3.41 -15.25 15.05
C MET A 483 4.59 -14.68 14.24
N THR A 484 5.00 -15.34 13.16
CA THR A 484 6.02 -14.82 12.24
C THR A 484 5.57 -13.51 11.59
N LEU A 485 4.32 -13.40 11.15
CA LEU A 485 3.76 -12.16 10.58
C LEU A 485 3.69 -11.02 11.59
N LEU A 486 3.32 -11.33 12.84
CA LEU A 486 3.34 -10.34 13.93
C LEU A 486 4.77 -9.90 14.27
N ARG A 487 5.73 -10.84 14.30
CA ARG A 487 7.15 -10.54 14.59
C ARG A 487 7.81 -9.70 13.51
N THR A 488 7.45 -9.89 12.25
CA THR A 488 7.92 -9.09 11.10
C THR A 488 7.14 -7.79 10.93
N ALA A 489 6.05 -7.60 11.70
CA ALA A 489 5.14 -6.47 11.65
C ALA A 489 4.48 -6.24 10.27
N LEU A 490 4.34 -7.30 9.48
CA LEU A 490 3.50 -7.28 8.27
C LEU A 490 2.02 -7.48 8.59
N ALA A 491 1.72 -8.04 9.76
CA ALA A 491 0.38 -8.13 10.31
C ALA A 491 0.33 -7.56 11.73
N TYR A 492 -0.87 -7.22 12.19
CA TYR A 492 -1.12 -6.75 13.56
C TYR A 492 -2.37 -7.42 14.14
N ASN A 493 -2.45 -7.48 15.47
CA ASN A 493 -3.69 -7.85 16.14
C ASN A 493 -4.53 -6.60 16.35
N SER A 494 -5.71 -6.59 15.75
CA SER A 494 -6.71 -5.56 15.95
C SER A 494 -7.37 -5.70 17.34
N SER A 495 -8.07 -4.66 17.79
CA SER A 495 -8.72 -4.61 19.11
C SER A 495 -9.75 -5.73 19.32
N ASP A 496 -10.36 -6.19 18.23
CA ASP A 496 -11.24 -7.36 18.14
C ASP A 496 -10.51 -8.72 18.17
N GLN A 497 -9.20 -8.75 18.50
CA GLN A 497 -8.35 -9.94 18.55
C GLN A 497 -8.25 -10.70 17.20
N ARG A 498 -8.46 -10.00 16.10
CA ARG A 498 -8.26 -10.53 14.74
C ARG A 498 -6.90 -10.12 14.20
N VAL A 499 -6.21 -11.04 13.54
CA VAL A 499 -5.00 -10.72 12.78
C VAL A 499 -5.40 -10.04 11.48
N LYS A 500 -4.95 -8.80 11.29
CA LYS A 500 -5.21 -7.97 10.11
C LYS A 500 -3.89 -7.53 9.47
N VAL A 501 -3.98 -7.10 8.22
CA VAL A 501 -2.88 -6.59 7.41
C VAL A 501 -3.28 -5.20 6.92
N LEU A 502 -2.37 -4.23 7.02
CA LEU A 502 -2.66 -2.86 6.62
C LEU A 502 -2.99 -2.79 5.12
N VAL A 503 -3.96 -1.94 4.72
CA VAL A 503 -4.37 -1.81 3.30
C VAL A 503 -3.18 -1.68 2.34
N PRO A 504 -2.18 -0.80 2.55
CA PRO A 504 -1.06 -0.72 1.61
C PRO A 504 -0.24 -2.03 1.50
N VAL A 505 -0.12 -2.78 2.59
CA VAL A 505 0.53 -4.10 2.55
C VAL A 505 -0.35 -5.10 1.80
N ARG A 506 -1.67 -5.07 2.01
CA ARG A 506 -2.62 -5.94 1.31
C ARG A 506 -2.56 -5.73 -0.20
N GLU A 507 -2.62 -4.47 -0.65
CA GLU A 507 -2.55 -4.10 -2.06
C GLU A 507 -1.25 -4.58 -2.71
N TYR A 508 -0.10 -4.33 -2.05
CA TYR A 508 1.19 -4.78 -2.56
C TYR A 508 1.28 -6.32 -2.68
N ILE A 509 0.80 -7.04 -1.66
CA ILE A 509 0.80 -8.52 -1.67
C ILE A 509 -0.16 -9.06 -2.71
N HIS A 510 -1.32 -8.44 -2.89
CA HIS A 510 -2.28 -8.85 -3.92
C HIS A 510 -1.66 -8.77 -5.32
N ASP A 511 -0.90 -7.71 -5.60
CA ASP A 511 -0.22 -7.51 -6.88
C ASP A 511 0.98 -8.45 -7.10
N THR A 512 1.75 -8.72 -6.06
CA THR A 512 3.07 -9.38 -6.19
C THR A 512 3.06 -10.85 -5.79
N HIS A 513 2.22 -11.23 -4.82
CA HIS A 513 2.14 -12.57 -4.23
C HIS A 513 0.66 -12.96 -3.98
N PRO A 514 -0.20 -13.00 -5.02
CA PRO A 514 -1.60 -13.35 -4.85
C PRO A 514 -1.76 -14.80 -4.34
N PRO A 515 -2.77 -15.09 -3.51
CA PRO A 515 -2.99 -16.44 -3.00
C PRO A 515 -3.41 -17.38 -4.13
N SER A 516 -2.89 -18.61 -4.09
CA SER A 516 -3.29 -19.66 -5.02
C SER A 516 -4.74 -20.09 -4.78
N GLU A 517 -5.40 -20.63 -5.81
CA GLU A 517 -6.79 -21.12 -5.68
C GLU A 517 -6.94 -22.22 -4.62
N ASP A 518 -5.91 -23.04 -4.41
CA ASP A 518 -5.89 -24.06 -3.36
C ASP A 518 -5.97 -23.46 -1.96
N LEU A 519 -5.36 -22.29 -1.74
CA LEU A 519 -5.41 -21.56 -0.48
C LEU A 519 -6.70 -20.75 -0.32
N LYS A 520 -7.28 -20.24 -1.41
CA LYS A 520 -8.56 -19.51 -1.39
C LYS A 520 -9.76 -20.42 -1.12
N LEU A 521 -9.74 -21.64 -1.65
CA LEU A 521 -10.89 -22.54 -1.64
C LEU A 521 -11.37 -22.93 -0.22
N PRO A 522 -10.49 -23.25 0.76
CA PRO A 522 -10.89 -23.46 2.16
C PRO A 522 -11.59 -22.25 2.78
N VAL A 523 -11.09 -21.04 2.53
CA VAL A 523 -11.70 -19.78 3.01
C VAL A 523 -13.10 -19.62 2.44
N ARG A 524 -13.24 -19.76 1.12
CA ARG A 524 -14.53 -19.65 0.44
C ARG A 524 -15.53 -20.67 0.96
N ARG A 525 -15.12 -21.93 1.15
CA ARG A 525 -15.98 -22.97 1.76
C ARG A 525 -16.40 -22.61 3.18
N HIS A 526 -15.50 -22.08 3.99
CA HIS A 526 -15.81 -21.65 5.35
C HIS A 526 -16.87 -20.54 5.35
N LEU A 527 -16.70 -19.52 4.49
CA LEU A 527 -17.63 -18.40 4.35
C LEU A 527 -19.00 -18.86 3.82
N HIS A 528 -19.04 -19.75 2.82
CA HIS A 528 -20.29 -20.37 2.35
C HIS A 528 -21.00 -21.15 3.47
N ARG A 529 -20.24 -21.92 4.25
CA ARG A 529 -20.77 -22.67 5.39
C ARG A 529 -21.37 -21.72 6.42
N LEU A 530 -20.70 -20.62 6.74
CA LEU A 530 -21.19 -19.62 7.67
C LEU A 530 -22.54 -19.03 7.24
N LEU A 531 -22.66 -18.64 5.97
CA LEU A 531 -23.92 -18.13 5.41
C LEU A 531 -25.03 -19.19 5.38
N ARG A 532 -24.72 -20.43 5.01
CA ARG A 532 -25.69 -21.54 5.02
C ARG A 532 -26.18 -21.87 6.43
N LEU A 533 -25.30 -21.80 7.43
CA LEU A 533 -25.67 -22.01 8.83
C LEU A 533 -26.61 -20.90 9.31
N TRP A 534 -26.37 -19.66 8.90
CA TRP A 534 -27.27 -18.56 9.20
C TRP A 534 -28.63 -18.68 8.48
N ASP A 535 -28.65 -19.05 7.20
CA ASP A 535 -29.90 -19.21 6.44
C ASP A 535 -30.81 -20.30 7.05
N ARG A 536 -30.21 -21.31 7.68
CA ARG A 536 -30.93 -22.35 8.45
C ARG A 536 -31.34 -21.90 9.85
N ASN A 537 -30.59 -20.97 10.46
CA ASN A 537 -30.72 -20.55 11.86
C ASN A 537 -30.70 -19.01 11.98
N VAL A 538 -31.63 -18.34 11.28
CA VAL A 538 -31.66 -16.88 11.05
C VAL A 538 -31.64 -16.06 12.35
N LEU A 539 -31.97 -16.66 13.51
CA LEU A 539 -32.06 -16.02 14.83
C LEU A 539 -30.84 -16.26 15.74
N SER A 540 -29.80 -16.96 15.29
CA SER A 540 -28.60 -17.16 16.12
C SER A 540 -27.77 -15.88 16.20
N GLU A 541 -27.71 -15.25 17.38
CA GLU A 541 -26.87 -14.08 17.62
C GLU A 541 -25.38 -14.36 17.39
N GLY A 542 -24.91 -15.55 17.79
CA GLY A 542 -23.50 -15.94 17.60
C GLY A 542 -23.10 -16.01 16.12
N ILE A 543 -23.94 -16.62 15.28
CA ILE A 543 -23.68 -16.71 13.83
C ILE A 543 -23.81 -15.33 13.18
N SER A 544 -24.78 -14.53 13.60
CA SER A 544 -24.98 -13.17 13.08
C SER A 544 -23.79 -12.25 13.41
N SER A 545 -23.21 -12.39 14.61
CA SER A 545 -21.97 -11.72 15.00
C SER A 545 -20.79 -12.17 14.12
N GLN A 546 -20.65 -13.47 13.88
CA GLN A 546 -19.59 -14.00 13.00
C GLN A 546 -19.71 -13.50 11.55
N ILE A 547 -20.92 -13.40 11.00
CA ILE A 547 -21.14 -12.83 9.66
C ILE A 547 -20.80 -11.34 9.65
N SER A 548 -21.20 -10.60 10.69
CA SER A 548 -20.90 -9.16 10.80
C SER A 548 -19.39 -8.92 10.83
N ASN A 549 -18.66 -9.75 11.56
CA ASN A 549 -17.19 -9.68 11.68
C ASN A 549 -16.45 -10.13 10.40
N ASN A 550 -17.14 -10.71 9.42
CA ASN A 550 -16.57 -11.19 8.16
C ASN A 550 -17.24 -10.54 6.94
N ILE A 551 -17.93 -9.40 7.10
CA ILE A 551 -18.70 -8.81 6.02
C ILE A 551 -17.83 -8.29 4.86
N GLY A 552 -16.67 -7.71 5.18
CA GLY A 552 -15.63 -7.33 4.23
C GLY A 552 -14.98 -8.56 3.61
N ASN A 553 -14.67 -9.59 4.41
CA ASN A 553 -14.14 -10.86 3.91
C ASN A 553 -15.08 -11.52 2.89
N LEU A 554 -16.37 -11.54 3.20
CA LEU A 554 -17.43 -12.05 2.33
C LEU A 554 -17.55 -11.26 1.04
N ASN A 555 -17.53 -9.92 1.10
CA ASN A 555 -17.51 -9.10 -0.11
C ASN A 555 -16.29 -9.44 -0.96
N SER A 556 -15.10 -9.34 -0.38
CA SER A 556 -13.84 -9.51 -1.10
C SER A 556 -13.76 -10.85 -1.82
N VAL A 557 -13.99 -11.95 -1.10
CA VAL A 557 -13.85 -13.32 -1.65
C VAL A 557 -14.96 -13.67 -2.63
N LEU A 558 -16.22 -13.25 -2.38
CA LEU A 558 -17.34 -13.57 -3.27
C LEU A 558 -17.33 -12.72 -4.55
N PHE A 559 -16.96 -11.44 -4.47
CA PHE A 559 -16.83 -10.60 -5.67
C PHE A 559 -15.70 -11.10 -6.57
N ASP A 560 -14.52 -11.41 -6.01
CA ASP A 560 -13.39 -12.02 -6.76
C ASP A 560 -13.83 -13.32 -7.48
N ALA A 561 -14.55 -14.20 -6.77
CA ALA A 561 -15.02 -15.47 -7.33
C ALA A 561 -16.04 -15.29 -8.49
N LEU A 562 -16.90 -14.27 -8.41
CA LEU A 562 -17.88 -13.96 -9.44
C LEU A 562 -17.24 -13.30 -10.68
N GLU A 563 -16.26 -12.42 -10.49
CA GLU A 563 -15.53 -11.79 -11.59
C GLU A 563 -14.68 -12.79 -12.37
N THR A 564 -14.02 -13.71 -11.67
CA THR A 564 -13.17 -14.75 -12.27
C THR A 564 -13.93 -15.95 -12.84
N ARG A 565 -15.26 -16.03 -12.62
CA ARG A 565 -16.12 -17.18 -12.96
C ARG A 565 -15.55 -18.49 -12.42
N GLY A 566 -15.27 -18.51 -11.10
CA GLY A 566 -14.71 -19.68 -10.42
C GLY A 566 -15.55 -20.96 -10.56
N PRO A 567 -15.03 -22.13 -10.15
CA PRO A 567 -15.65 -23.42 -10.42
C PRO A 567 -17.02 -23.65 -9.74
N ASP A 568 -17.38 -22.83 -8.75
CA ASP A 568 -18.59 -22.99 -7.93
C ASP A 568 -19.47 -21.71 -7.92
N VAL A 569 -19.65 -21.11 -9.11
CA VAL A 569 -20.44 -19.87 -9.32
C VAL A 569 -21.85 -19.96 -8.72
N ILE A 570 -22.49 -21.13 -8.76
CA ILE A 570 -23.85 -21.31 -8.24
C ILE A 570 -23.88 -21.05 -6.73
N ASN A 571 -22.96 -21.65 -5.97
CA ASN A 571 -22.90 -21.44 -4.53
C ASN A 571 -22.46 -20.02 -4.16
N ASP A 572 -21.67 -19.34 -5.00
CA ASP A 572 -21.33 -17.93 -4.79
C ASP A 572 -22.55 -17.04 -4.94
N LEU A 573 -23.34 -17.26 -6.01
CA LEU A 573 -24.57 -16.51 -6.24
C LEU A 573 -25.58 -16.74 -5.11
N GLU A 574 -25.76 -17.98 -4.66
CA GLU A 574 -26.58 -18.28 -3.48
C GLU A 574 -26.08 -17.54 -2.24
N SER A 575 -24.77 -17.55 -2.00
CA SER A 575 -24.13 -16.88 -0.87
C SER A 575 -24.33 -15.36 -0.91
N VAL A 576 -24.22 -14.74 -2.09
CA VAL A 576 -24.50 -13.30 -2.26
C VAL A 576 -25.96 -12.97 -2.00
N ILE A 577 -26.90 -13.83 -2.41
CA ILE A 577 -28.33 -13.66 -2.10
C ILE A 577 -28.58 -13.73 -0.59
N VAL A 578 -27.99 -14.72 0.09
CA VAL A 578 -28.12 -14.88 1.56
C VAL A 578 -27.48 -13.69 2.30
N LEU A 579 -26.31 -13.22 1.86
CA LEU A 579 -25.64 -12.04 2.43
C LEU A 579 -26.48 -10.77 2.28
N ASN A 580 -27.11 -10.55 1.13
CA ASN A 580 -28.01 -9.42 0.93
C ASN A 580 -29.25 -9.50 1.84
N ARG A 581 -29.80 -10.70 2.05
CA ARG A 581 -30.87 -10.92 3.02
C ARG A 581 -30.42 -10.63 4.45
N PHE A 582 -29.23 -11.08 4.84
CA PHE A 582 -28.62 -10.75 6.13
C PHE A 582 -28.54 -9.23 6.32
N ARG A 583 -28.04 -8.49 5.32
CA ARG A 583 -27.98 -7.02 5.39
C ARG A 583 -29.35 -6.38 5.57
N GLN A 584 -30.36 -6.85 4.84
CA GLN A 584 -31.73 -6.33 4.96
C GLN A 584 -32.30 -6.59 6.37
N ILE A 585 -32.11 -7.78 6.91
CA ILE A 585 -32.60 -8.14 8.25
C ILE A 585 -31.81 -7.42 9.34
N SER A 586 -30.48 -7.34 9.25
CA SER A 586 -29.63 -6.66 10.23
C SER A 586 -29.82 -5.14 10.23
N SER A 587 -30.03 -4.53 9.06
CA SER A 587 -30.42 -3.11 8.95
C SER A 587 -31.86 -2.88 9.42
N ALA A 588 -32.77 -3.83 9.21
CA ALA A 588 -34.12 -3.79 9.76
C ALA A 588 -34.16 -4.05 11.29
N ALA A 589 -33.23 -4.82 11.84
CA ALA A 589 -33.09 -5.08 13.27
C ALA A 589 -32.62 -3.84 14.05
N ALA A 590 -31.89 -2.92 13.39
CA ALA A 590 -31.64 -1.57 13.92
C ALA A 590 -32.93 -0.72 14.02
N SER A 591 -34.01 -1.13 13.34
CA SER A 591 -35.36 -0.56 13.41
C SER A 591 -36.35 -1.60 13.97
N SER A 592 -36.20 -1.89 15.26
CA SER A 592 -36.92 -2.91 16.06
C SER A 592 -38.46 -2.87 16.05
N HIS A 593 -39.09 -1.98 15.28
CA HIS A 593 -40.55 -1.86 15.15
C HIS A 593 -41.11 -2.63 13.93
N LEU A 594 -40.33 -2.83 12.87
CA LEU A 594 -40.80 -3.47 11.62
C LEU A 594 -40.84 -5.01 11.70
N MET A 595 -39.94 -5.65 12.45
CA MET A 595 -39.93 -7.12 12.59
C MET A 595 -41.18 -7.66 13.30
N ARG A 596 -41.85 -6.84 14.13
CA ARG A 596 -43.12 -7.20 14.78
C ARG A 596 -44.32 -7.10 13.82
N LEU A 597 -44.24 -6.24 12.80
CA LEU A 597 -45.28 -6.07 11.76
C LEU A 597 -45.17 -7.14 10.66
N PHE A 598 -43.95 -7.58 10.33
CA PHE A 598 -43.73 -8.61 9.31
C PHE A 598 -44.16 -10.01 9.77
N SER A 599 -44.06 -10.36 11.06
CA SER A 599 -44.52 -11.67 11.55
C SER A 599 -46.04 -11.85 11.46
N GLU A 600 -46.81 -10.77 11.58
CA GLU A 600 -48.27 -10.81 11.42
C GLU A 600 -48.67 -10.92 9.93
N GLN A 601 -48.00 -10.20 9.02
CA GLN A 601 -48.29 -10.27 7.57
C GLN A 601 -47.81 -11.57 6.89
N ILE A 602 -46.72 -12.18 7.37
CA ILE A 602 -46.24 -13.46 6.84
C ILE A 602 -47.23 -14.60 7.10
N ASN A 603 -47.96 -14.56 8.23
CA ASN A 603 -49.03 -15.51 8.53
C ASN A 603 -50.24 -15.34 7.61
N GLU A 604 -50.56 -14.10 7.20
CA GLU A 604 -51.62 -13.84 6.22
C GLU A 604 -51.24 -14.34 4.81
N TRP A 605 -49.97 -14.18 4.40
CA TRP A 605 -49.49 -14.59 3.08
C TRP A 605 -49.28 -16.10 2.92
N GLN A 606 -49.15 -16.85 4.02
CA GLN A 606 -49.18 -18.32 4.00
C GLN A 606 -50.55 -18.89 3.64
N GLN A 607 -51.63 -18.15 3.89
CA GLN A 607 -53.00 -18.57 3.56
C GLN A 607 -53.44 -18.13 2.16
N ASP A 608 -52.61 -17.37 1.45
CA ASP A 608 -52.88 -16.98 0.06
C ASP A 608 -52.63 -18.18 -0.89
N PRO A 609 -53.61 -18.57 -1.73
CA PRO A 609 -53.52 -19.78 -2.55
C PRO A 609 -52.53 -19.69 -3.72
N ILE A 610 -52.07 -18.48 -4.09
CA ILE A 610 -51.13 -18.24 -5.20
C ILE A 610 -49.72 -17.99 -4.65
N TYR A 611 -49.59 -17.10 -3.66
CA TYR A 611 -48.31 -16.79 -3.02
C TYR A 611 -47.83 -17.90 -2.07
N GLY A 612 -48.75 -18.57 -1.38
CA GLY A 612 -48.43 -19.73 -0.54
C GLY A 612 -47.86 -20.91 -1.35
N ARG A 613 -48.35 -21.14 -2.58
CA ARG A 613 -47.78 -22.15 -3.49
C ARG A 613 -46.38 -21.81 -3.95
N TYR A 614 -46.13 -20.55 -4.29
CA TYR A 614 -44.80 -20.07 -4.68
C TYR A 614 -43.77 -20.25 -3.56
N LEU A 615 -44.15 -19.96 -2.31
CA LEU A 615 -43.30 -20.14 -1.12
C LEU A 615 -43.05 -21.63 -0.82
N ILE A 616 -44.06 -22.48 -0.94
CA ILE A 616 -43.95 -23.92 -0.72
C ILE A 616 -43.08 -24.58 -1.80
N GLU A 617 -43.18 -24.19 -3.07
CA GLU A 617 -42.37 -24.76 -4.15
C GLU A 617 -40.90 -24.33 -4.09
N LYS A 618 -40.60 -23.08 -3.69
CA LYS A 618 -39.21 -22.59 -3.64
C LYS A 618 -38.46 -22.95 -2.36
N PHE A 619 -39.14 -23.14 -1.23
CA PHE A 619 -38.48 -23.22 0.09
C PHE A 619 -38.71 -24.54 0.86
N LYS A 620 -39.41 -25.52 0.27
CA LYS A 620 -39.70 -26.82 0.94
C LYS A 620 -38.47 -27.62 1.38
N SER A 621 -37.31 -27.43 0.76
CA SER A 621 -36.08 -28.15 1.15
C SER A 621 -35.27 -27.44 2.24
N ALA A 622 -35.52 -26.17 2.51
CA ALA A 622 -34.74 -25.37 3.47
C ALA A 622 -35.48 -25.13 4.81
N LEU A 623 -36.81 -25.17 4.82
CA LEU A 623 -37.61 -24.81 6.02
C LEU A 623 -38.19 -26.01 6.78
N PHE A 624 -38.05 -27.24 6.28
CA PHE A 624 -38.64 -28.42 6.94
C PHE A 624 -37.65 -29.59 7.01
N SER A 625 -36.73 -29.52 7.97
CA SER A 625 -36.29 -30.72 8.68
C SER A 625 -36.84 -30.62 10.10
N PRO A 626 -37.46 -31.68 10.66
CA PRO A 626 -37.94 -31.65 12.03
C PRO A 626 -36.76 -31.34 12.95
N VAL A 627 -36.95 -30.34 13.80
CA VAL A 627 -36.06 -29.97 14.91
C VAL A 627 -35.77 -31.25 15.73
N PRO A 628 -34.52 -31.71 15.82
CA PRO A 628 -34.15 -32.62 16.89
C PRO A 628 -34.22 -31.84 18.21
N ASP A 629 -34.89 -32.44 19.18
CA ASP A 629 -35.09 -31.99 20.56
C ASP A 629 -33.95 -31.08 21.10
N PRO A 630 -34.26 -29.84 21.55
CA PRO A 630 -33.30 -28.90 22.15
C PRO A 630 -32.46 -29.49 23.29
N ASP A 631 -32.96 -30.52 23.97
CA ASP A 631 -32.27 -31.19 25.07
C ASP A 631 -31.08 -32.07 24.62
N THR A 632 -30.93 -32.35 23.32
CA THR A 632 -29.79 -33.14 22.81
C THR A 632 -28.53 -32.31 22.59
N TYR A 633 -28.64 -30.99 22.36
CA TYR A 633 -27.49 -30.10 22.18
C TYR A 633 -27.00 -29.45 23.48
N ILE A 634 -27.84 -29.41 24.52
CA ILE A 634 -27.46 -28.90 25.85
C ILE A 634 -26.62 -29.92 26.65
N ILE A 635 -26.67 -31.22 26.32
CA ILE A 635 -25.91 -32.27 27.03
C ILE A 635 -24.53 -32.56 26.39
N LEU A 636 -24.28 -32.17 25.13
CA LEU A 636 -22.99 -32.39 24.46
C LEU A 636 -22.08 -31.14 24.40
N GLY A 637 -22.62 -29.93 24.59
CA GLY A 637 -21.84 -28.69 24.63
C GLY A 637 -21.17 -28.37 25.97
N ASN A 638 -21.69 -28.90 27.08
CA ASN A 638 -21.24 -28.55 28.44
C ASN A 638 -20.36 -29.62 29.12
N LYS A 639 -19.94 -30.68 28.41
CA LYS A 639 -19.13 -31.75 29.00
C LYS A 639 -17.67 -31.80 28.54
N TYR A 640 -17.20 -30.80 27.79
CA TYR A 640 -15.83 -30.80 27.28
C TYR A 640 -14.94 -29.63 27.75
N PHE A 641 -15.48 -28.59 28.39
CA PHE A 641 -14.66 -27.47 28.88
C PHE A 641 -15.27 -26.77 30.12
N GLU A 642 -15.14 -27.40 31.29
CA GLU A 642 -14.77 -26.68 32.50
C GLU A 642 -13.69 -27.49 33.22
N ASP A 643 -12.48 -26.93 33.24
CA ASP A 643 -11.33 -27.37 34.01
C ASP A 643 -11.65 -27.44 35.51
N LYS A 644 -11.08 -28.43 36.20
CA LYS A 644 -10.21 -28.18 37.36
C LYS A 644 -9.58 -29.47 37.88
N SER A 645 -8.25 -29.49 37.83
CA SER A 645 -7.44 -30.15 38.85
C SER A 645 -7.83 -29.62 40.23
N GLU A 646 -8.22 -30.51 41.15
CA GLU A 646 -7.97 -30.33 42.57
C GLU A 646 -8.04 -31.68 43.31
N VAL A 647 -6.85 -32.17 43.67
CA VAL A 647 -6.47 -32.71 44.97
C VAL A 647 -7.24 -33.93 45.53
N GLU A 648 -6.48 -35.03 45.59
CA GLU A 648 -6.44 -36.06 46.64
C GLU A 648 -7.45 -35.94 47.79
N LYS A 649 -8.25 -37.01 47.96
CA LYS A 649 -8.46 -37.65 49.27
C LYS A 649 -9.00 -39.08 49.09
N GLY A 650 -8.19 -40.05 49.52
CA GLY A 650 -8.67 -41.26 50.19
C GLY A 650 -8.77 -42.54 49.37
N GLU A 651 -7.76 -43.42 49.55
CA GLU A 651 -7.88 -44.88 49.73
C GLU A 651 -8.43 -45.71 48.53
N SER A 652 -7.81 -46.78 48.03
CA SER A 652 -6.77 -47.68 48.55
C SER A 652 -6.44 -48.75 47.49
N HIS A 653 -5.18 -49.25 47.50
CA HIS A 653 -4.73 -50.57 46.99
C HIS A 653 -4.84 -50.84 45.46
N LEU A 654 -3.90 -51.43 44.72
CA LEU A 654 -2.73 -52.27 45.01
C LEU A 654 -1.88 -52.40 43.71
N HIS A 655 -0.54 -52.40 43.87
CA HIS A 655 0.48 -53.10 43.07
C HIS A 655 0.82 -52.80 41.57
N CYS A 656 2.07 -52.31 41.42
CA CYS A 656 3.17 -52.88 40.62
C CYS A 656 3.17 -52.72 39.09
N CYS A 657 4.00 -51.79 38.59
CA CYS A 657 5.33 -52.04 38.00
C CYS A 657 5.74 -50.94 37.00
N ASN A 658 6.85 -50.26 37.31
CA ASN A 658 7.74 -49.59 36.35
C ASN A 658 8.71 -50.67 35.77
N PRO A 659 9.55 -50.45 34.72
CA PRO A 659 9.99 -49.15 34.21
C PRO A 659 10.27 -49.02 32.68
N GLN A 660 10.67 -47.79 32.31
CA GLN A 660 11.59 -47.38 31.21
C GLN A 660 11.09 -47.43 29.75
N PHE A 661 10.91 -46.25 29.12
CA PHE A 661 11.91 -45.58 28.27
C PHE A 661 11.51 -44.13 27.98
#